data_AF-A0A6J1WQM1-F1
#
_entry.id   AF-A0A6J1WQM1-F1
#
_cell.length_a   1.000
_cell.length_b   1.000
_cell.length_c   1.000
_cell.angle_alpha   90.00
_cell.angle_beta   90.00
_cell.angle_gamma   90.00
#
_symmetry.space_group_name_H-M   'P 1'
#
loop_
_entity.id
_entity.type
_entity.pdbx_description
1 polymer ?
#
loop_
_entity_poly.entity_id
_entity_poly.type
_entity_poly.pdbx_seq_one_letter_code
_entity_poly.pdbx_strand_id
1 'polypeptide(L)'
;MEMDEDEPFGGAMKIGSETTEAEKEFEKVLEEMREVETLKLYSDVYTKLYDSYYKMKEENVAHIHEIDTLNNKLKRFDDTVSDYMAEITDCHKTIEKLRADIDEARALADAMHARELISVESLETMKRTVSRLEKELDARKRAGDEDAGATSAVKEKEKFEKEKARLQGELDGVKQRLSNALNYVEELENRNTAADENIVKLEEQLEVRLTFKILTEDDNAVKAASGFKKSLNIKNRLYEALENLQMLHLQEQRRKQLEHELEMNAAQINKQRLLIRQLEKDKDRMLEETIALNEKVDEISEEVRLRTADILDLKKAIREETVKTRKLSVALDATRAERNMLHKNYTEALDEIQDLKQKLKMLAYQIEQLKEDISGKETGLKSCEGTLAKCNKKNEQLRAEVQAGVVKLSEARADITALRQEEARLNRIVQEGDTARAKLIKELEGLMNERDVVGAQLVRRNDEISLLYEKIRILEVTLHRGERQYEQRVEDIRLLRLEIIRLRKEKNLLSKGIENMTDLRLEVFNLERELGRERLRVRALEEALETPLNVHRWRKLQGTDPESVQLTQKLRLTQKKVLAQSEMLVIKDRELKETRNLYTAVKDMLALQPSPDIQQTLTRTQRALAQRTTKMKCLIAELSMREKQVADFRLELDRVNNELNSFKQRYYEMKRALDADEARRLRVPSPPSQATQP
;
A
#
# COMPACT_ATOMS: atom_id res chain seq x y z
N MET A 1 32.35 -12.86 -19.30
CA MET A 1 32.06 -13.74 -18.16
C MET A 1 30.68 -13.35 -17.68
N GLU A 2 29.66 -13.76 -18.42
CA GLU A 2 28.34 -13.91 -17.86
C GLU A 2 28.34 -15.08 -16.85
N MET A 3 27.44 -15.00 -15.88
CA MET A 3 27.00 -16.11 -15.04
C MET A 3 25.49 -16.17 -15.16
N ASP A 4 24.97 -17.30 -15.61
CA ASP A 4 23.53 -17.53 -15.67
C ASP A 4 23.01 -17.90 -14.27
N GLU A 5 22.07 -17.11 -13.75
CA GLU A 5 21.18 -17.48 -12.66
C GLU A 5 19.74 -17.39 -13.18
N ASP A 6 19.05 -18.53 -13.36
CA ASP A 6 17.62 -18.75 -13.12
C ASP A 6 17.09 -20.06 -13.77
N GLU A 7 16.63 -21.01 -12.95
CA GLU A 7 15.55 -21.94 -13.34
C GLU A 7 14.50 -21.99 -12.20
N PRO A 8 13.23 -21.62 -12.45
CA PRO A 8 12.25 -21.46 -11.38
C PRO A 8 11.57 -22.77 -10.96
N PHE A 9 11.35 -22.91 -9.65
CA PHE A 9 10.74 -24.07 -8.98
C PHE A 9 9.22 -24.27 -9.25
N GLY A 10 8.68 -23.71 -10.35
CA GLY A 10 7.24 -23.58 -10.65
C GLY A 10 6.51 -24.88 -11.03
N GLY A 11 7.00 -26.03 -10.57
CA GLY A 11 6.48 -27.34 -10.93
C GLY A 11 5.32 -27.82 -10.05
N ALA A 12 5.62 -28.17 -8.80
CA ALA A 12 4.90 -29.16 -7.99
C ALA A 12 3.48 -28.78 -7.49
N MET A 13 2.82 -27.79 -8.11
CA MET A 13 1.65 -27.09 -7.54
C MET A 13 0.30 -27.51 -8.13
N LYS A 14 0.23 -28.58 -8.94
CA LYS A 14 -1.02 -29.11 -9.52
C LYS A 14 -1.26 -30.58 -9.22
N ILE A 15 -1.67 -30.86 -7.99
CA ILE A 15 -2.25 -32.15 -7.58
C ILE A 15 -3.68 -31.87 -7.12
N GLY A 16 -4.63 -31.87 -8.06
CA GLY A 16 -6.01 -31.46 -7.81
C GLY A 16 -7.03 -32.22 -8.66
N SER A 17 -8.07 -32.72 -7.98
CA SER A 17 -9.35 -33.21 -8.51
C SER A 17 -9.43 -34.47 -9.40
N GLU A 18 -8.45 -35.38 -9.41
CA GLU A 18 -8.64 -36.74 -9.99
C GLU A 18 -8.43 -37.86 -8.94
N THR A 19 -9.12 -38.99 -9.14
CA THR A 19 -8.99 -40.16 -8.27
C THR A 19 -7.74 -40.97 -8.63
N THR A 20 -6.80 -41.01 -7.69
CA THR A 20 -5.44 -41.55 -7.86
C THR A 20 -5.49 -43.07 -8.01
N GLU A 21 -4.56 -43.69 -8.75
CA GLU A 21 -4.61 -45.15 -8.99
C GLU A 21 -4.54 -45.96 -7.68
N ALA A 22 -3.83 -45.45 -6.67
CA ALA A 22 -3.81 -46.01 -5.32
C ALA A 22 -5.21 -46.14 -4.68
N GLU A 23 -6.20 -45.34 -5.08
CA GLU A 23 -7.59 -45.41 -4.60
C GLU A 23 -8.38 -46.57 -5.23
N LYS A 24 -7.96 -47.01 -6.43
CA LYS A 24 -8.52 -48.18 -7.14
C LYS A 24 -7.77 -49.47 -6.80
N GLU A 25 -6.50 -49.37 -6.41
CA GLU A 25 -5.71 -50.49 -5.90
C GLU A 25 -6.04 -50.81 -4.44
N PHE A 26 -6.32 -49.79 -3.61
CA PHE A 26 -6.70 -49.95 -2.21
C PHE A 26 -7.83 -50.97 -2.01
N GLU A 27 -8.90 -50.87 -2.80
CA GLU A 27 -10.08 -51.72 -2.67
C GLU A 27 -9.74 -53.20 -2.98
N LYS A 28 -8.90 -53.45 -4.01
CA LYS A 28 -8.39 -54.79 -4.35
C LYS A 28 -7.46 -55.37 -3.30
N VAL A 29 -6.51 -54.57 -2.80
CA VAL A 29 -5.59 -55.00 -1.73
C VAL A 29 -6.36 -55.33 -0.46
N LEU A 30 -7.46 -54.62 -0.18
CA LEU A 30 -8.39 -54.95 0.91
C LEU A 30 -9.11 -56.28 0.70
N GLU A 31 -9.55 -56.57 -0.53
CA GLU A 31 -10.13 -57.87 -0.91
C GLU A 31 -9.12 -59.00 -0.66
N GLU A 32 -7.90 -58.89 -1.20
CA GLU A 32 -6.82 -59.87 -1.05
C GLU A 32 -6.39 -60.07 0.43
N MET A 33 -6.30 -58.98 1.20
CA MET A 33 -6.02 -59.04 2.65
C MET A 33 -7.19 -59.62 3.46
N ARG A 34 -8.40 -59.69 2.90
CA ARG A 34 -9.57 -60.35 3.51
C ARG A 34 -9.72 -61.80 3.12
N GLU A 35 -9.22 -62.24 1.97
CA GLU A 35 -9.17 -63.67 1.61
C GLU A 35 -8.16 -64.43 2.48
N VAL A 36 -6.99 -63.84 2.75
CA VAL A 36 -5.94 -64.46 3.59
C VAL A 36 -6.26 -64.32 5.08
N GLU A 37 -6.58 -65.43 5.73
CA GLU A 37 -7.10 -65.47 7.11
C GLU A 37 -6.15 -64.85 8.17
N THR A 38 -4.84 -64.92 7.96
CA THR A 38 -3.83 -64.28 8.82
C THR A 38 -3.68 -62.77 8.59
N LEU A 39 -4.17 -62.24 7.45
CA LEU A 39 -4.10 -60.82 7.10
C LEU A 39 -5.39 -60.04 7.46
N LYS A 40 -6.51 -60.73 7.70
CA LYS A 40 -7.78 -60.11 8.12
C LYS A 40 -7.64 -59.12 9.29
N LEU A 41 -6.78 -59.39 10.28
CA LEU A 41 -6.56 -58.46 11.41
C LEU A 41 -5.97 -57.10 11.00
N TYR A 42 -5.35 -57.01 9.82
CA TYR A 42 -4.73 -55.79 9.31
C TYR A 42 -5.63 -55.02 8.33
N SER A 43 -6.72 -55.63 7.81
CA SER A 43 -7.73 -54.97 6.95
C SER A 43 -8.27 -53.69 7.61
N ASP A 44 -8.62 -53.75 8.89
CA ASP A 44 -9.20 -52.61 9.63
C ASP A 44 -8.20 -51.49 9.89
N VAL A 45 -6.90 -51.82 9.95
CA VAL A 45 -5.82 -50.85 10.12
C VAL A 45 -5.52 -50.17 8.78
N TYR A 46 -5.49 -50.96 7.70
CA TYR A 46 -5.31 -50.47 6.33
C TYR A 46 -6.47 -49.55 5.91
N THR A 47 -7.71 -49.91 6.25
CA THR A 47 -8.91 -49.09 6.02
C THR A 47 -8.78 -47.71 6.69
N LYS A 48 -8.48 -47.68 8.00
CA LYS A 48 -8.33 -46.41 8.76
C LYS A 48 -7.16 -45.55 8.28
N LEU A 49 -6.09 -46.17 7.79
CA LEU A 49 -4.95 -45.45 7.21
C LEU A 49 -5.36 -44.73 5.92
N TYR A 50 -6.21 -45.38 5.11
CA TYR A 50 -6.74 -44.83 3.87
C TYR A 50 -7.82 -43.77 4.10
N ASP A 51 -8.72 -43.95 5.07
CA ASP A 51 -9.66 -42.90 5.51
C ASP A 51 -8.89 -41.62 5.89
N SER A 52 -7.76 -41.78 6.59
CA SER A 52 -6.88 -40.67 6.96
C SER A 52 -6.17 -40.06 5.75
N TYR A 53 -5.74 -40.86 4.76
CA TYR A 53 -5.18 -40.35 3.49
C TYR A 53 -6.21 -39.54 2.71
N TYR A 54 -7.43 -40.06 2.56
CA TYR A 54 -8.50 -39.41 1.80
C TYR A 54 -8.89 -38.07 2.43
N LYS A 55 -9.00 -38.00 3.76
CA LYS A 55 -9.22 -36.74 4.48
C LYS A 55 -8.09 -35.72 4.27
N MET A 56 -6.82 -36.14 4.35
CA MET A 56 -5.68 -35.26 4.09
C MET A 56 -5.63 -34.81 2.60
N LYS A 57 -6.12 -35.64 1.67
CA LYS A 57 -6.27 -35.29 0.25
C LYS A 57 -7.37 -34.25 0.03
N GLU A 58 -8.53 -34.39 0.68
CA GLU A 58 -9.59 -33.38 0.65
C GLU A 58 -9.12 -32.03 1.23
N GLU A 59 -8.41 -32.06 2.37
CA GLU A 59 -7.83 -30.85 2.98
C GLU A 59 -6.78 -30.19 2.08
N ASN A 60 -5.90 -30.97 1.43
CA ASN A 60 -4.96 -30.43 0.44
C ASN A 60 -5.66 -29.86 -0.80
N VAL A 61 -6.71 -30.50 -1.32
CA VAL A 61 -7.47 -29.97 -2.46
C VAL A 61 -8.19 -28.67 -2.09
N ALA A 62 -8.73 -28.58 -0.86
CA ALA A 62 -9.29 -27.34 -0.33
C ALA A 62 -8.24 -26.23 -0.23
N HIS A 63 -7.05 -26.51 0.34
CA HIS A 63 -5.97 -25.54 0.42
C HIS A 63 -5.39 -25.14 -0.94
N ILE A 64 -5.29 -26.06 -1.92
CA ILE A 64 -4.89 -25.73 -3.29
C ILE A 64 -5.92 -24.81 -3.93
N HIS A 65 -7.22 -25.06 -3.76
CA HIS A 65 -8.27 -24.16 -4.25
C HIS A 65 -8.30 -22.81 -3.51
N GLU A 66 -7.96 -22.79 -2.22
CA GLU A 66 -7.81 -21.56 -1.44
C GLU A 66 -6.61 -20.74 -1.92
N ILE A 67 -5.46 -21.38 -2.19
CA ILE A 67 -4.28 -20.76 -2.79
C ILE A 67 -4.59 -20.25 -4.21
N ASP A 68 -5.26 -21.04 -5.06
CA ASP A 68 -5.58 -20.62 -6.43
C ASP A 68 -6.60 -19.47 -6.42
N THR A 69 -7.59 -19.47 -5.52
CA THR A 69 -8.51 -18.33 -5.37
C THR A 69 -7.85 -17.12 -4.72
N LEU A 70 -6.84 -17.28 -3.86
CA LEU A 70 -6.01 -16.18 -3.34
C LEU A 70 -5.11 -15.60 -4.44
N ASN A 71 -4.44 -16.43 -5.24
CA ASN A 71 -3.63 -16.01 -6.39
C ASN A 71 -4.48 -15.28 -7.45
N ASN A 72 -5.68 -15.79 -7.74
CA ASN A 72 -6.62 -15.12 -8.65
C ASN A 72 -7.20 -13.81 -8.06
N LYS A 73 -7.31 -13.68 -6.73
CA LYS A 73 -7.63 -12.39 -6.08
C LYS A 73 -6.45 -11.43 -6.14
N LEU A 74 -5.24 -11.91 -5.83
CA LEU A 74 -4.00 -11.13 -5.87
C LEU A 74 -3.79 -10.56 -7.27
N LYS A 75 -3.82 -11.42 -8.30
CA LYS A 75 -3.69 -11.00 -9.69
C LYS A 75 -4.76 -9.97 -10.10
N ARG A 76 -6.03 -10.15 -9.69
CA ARG A 76 -7.07 -9.13 -9.92
C ARG A 76 -6.76 -7.81 -9.21
N PHE A 77 -6.16 -7.85 -8.02
CA PHE A 77 -5.70 -6.62 -7.37
C PHE A 77 -4.53 -6.00 -8.12
N ASP A 78 -3.55 -6.78 -8.57
CA ASP A 78 -2.42 -6.30 -9.40
C ASP A 78 -2.91 -5.69 -10.72
N ASP A 79 -3.87 -6.35 -11.40
CA ASP A 79 -4.56 -5.84 -12.60
C ASP A 79 -5.24 -4.50 -12.28
N THR A 80 -6.07 -4.40 -11.22
CA THR A 80 -6.71 -3.12 -10.85
C THR A 80 -5.73 -2.04 -10.37
N VAL A 81 -4.58 -2.41 -9.80
CA VAL A 81 -3.53 -1.46 -9.41
C VAL A 81 -2.81 -0.95 -10.65
N SER A 82 -2.60 -1.80 -11.66
CA SER A 82 -2.13 -1.39 -13.00
C SER A 82 -3.12 -0.43 -13.68
N ASP A 83 -4.41 -0.75 -13.66
CA ASP A 83 -5.47 0.11 -14.21
C ASP A 83 -5.51 1.47 -13.49
N TYR A 84 -5.50 1.49 -12.14
CA TYR A 84 -5.44 2.74 -11.39
C TYR A 84 -4.14 3.53 -11.62
N MET A 85 -2.99 2.88 -11.87
CA MET A 85 -1.76 3.59 -12.26
C MET A 85 -1.86 4.19 -13.68
N ALA A 86 -2.55 3.52 -14.61
CA ALA A 86 -2.85 4.05 -15.93
C ALA A 86 -3.81 5.26 -15.84
N GLU A 87 -4.92 5.13 -15.10
CA GLU A 87 -5.84 6.25 -14.83
C GLU A 87 -5.12 7.42 -14.16
N ILE A 88 -4.29 7.18 -13.14
CA ILE A 88 -3.53 8.23 -12.46
C ILE A 88 -2.55 8.92 -13.42
N THR A 89 -1.90 8.20 -14.35
CA THR A 89 -1.00 8.84 -15.33
C THR A 89 -1.75 9.62 -16.41
N ASP A 90 -2.94 9.21 -16.84
CA ASP A 90 -3.78 10.00 -17.75
C ASP A 90 -4.47 11.19 -17.07
N CYS A 91 -4.82 11.06 -15.79
CA CYS A 91 -5.19 12.19 -14.93
C CYS A 91 -4.03 13.20 -14.78
N HIS A 92 -2.78 12.74 -14.63
CA HIS A 92 -1.64 13.66 -14.63
C HIS A 92 -1.46 14.37 -15.99
N LYS A 93 -1.54 13.64 -17.12
CA LYS A 93 -1.45 14.25 -18.47
C LYS A 93 -2.56 15.28 -18.74
N THR A 94 -3.77 15.06 -18.20
CA THR A 94 -4.88 16.02 -18.34
C THR A 94 -4.76 17.20 -17.37
N ILE A 95 -4.24 17.00 -16.15
CA ILE A 95 -3.89 18.09 -15.23
C ILE A 95 -2.75 18.96 -15.78
N GLU A 96 -1.74 18.37 -16.42
CA GLU A 96 -0.65 19.09 -17.10
C GLU A 96 -1.19 19.99 -18.24
N LYS A 97 -2.08 19.46 -19.08
CA LYS A 97 -2.75 20.25 -20.13
C LYS A 97 -3.57 21.39 -19.55
N LEU A 98 -4.45 21.11 -18.59
CA LEU A 98 -5.27 22.13 -17.95
C LEU A 98 -4.44 23.20 -17.21
N ARG A 99 -3.24 22.88 -16.72
CA ARG A 99 -2.29 23.86 -16.18
C ARG A 99 -1.74 24.76 -17.30
N ALA A 100 -1.31 24.18 -18.43
CA ALA A 100 -0.87 24.95 -19.58
C ALA A 100 -1.98 25.86 -20.12
N ASP A 101 -3.21 25.35 -20.27
CA ASP A 101 -4.39 26.12 -20.70
C ASP A 101 -4.69 27.29 -19.73
N ILE A 102 -4.56 27.07 -18.41
CA ILE A 102 -4.73 28.11 -17.38
C ILE A 102 -3.61 29.17 -17.45
N ASP A 103 -2.37 28.76 -17.68
CA ASP A 103 -1.23 29.70 -17.75
C ASP A 103 -1.20 30.48 -19.08
N GLU A 104 -1.69 29.91 -20.19
CA GLU A 104 -1.97 30.65 -21.43
C GLU A 104 -3.14 31.64 -21.25
N ALA A 105 -4.22 31.23 -20.58
CA ALA A 105 -5.34 32.11 -20.26
C ALA A 105 -4.93 33.27 -19.33
N ARG A 106 -4.01 33.03 -18.38
CA ARG A 106 -3.38 34.08 -17.55
C ARG A 106 -2.54 35.03 -18.39
N ALA A 107 -1.66 34.51 -19.25
CA ALA A 107 -0.85 35.35 -20.13
C ALA A 107 -1.70 36.22 -21.07
N LEU A 108 -2.85 35.70 -21.54
CA LEU A 108 -3.84 36.47 -22.28
C LEU A 108 -4.53 37.54 -21.43
N ALA A 109 -4.92 37.24 -20.19
CA ALA A 109 -5.52 38.20 -19.27
C ALA A 109 -4.54 39.34 -18.89
N ASP A 110 -3.28 39.00 -18.59
CA ASP A 110 -2.22 39.98 -18.31
C ASP A 110 -1.93 40.84 -19.54
N ALA A 111 -1.91 40.26 -20.75
CA ALA A 111 -1.76 41.01 -21.99
C ALA A 111 -2.98 41.90 -22.31
N MET A 112 -4.19 41.50 -21.91
CA MET A 112 -5.38 42.35 -22.01
C MET A 112 -5.33 43.52 -21.01
N HIS A 113 -5.03 43.27 -19.74
CA HIS A 113 -4.88 44.33 -18.74
C HIS A 113 -3.71 45.28 -19.06
N ALA A 114 -2.61 44.80 -19.64
CA ALA A 114 -1.53 45.66 -20.12
C ALA A 114 -1.99 46.59 -21.27
N ARG A 115 -2.78 46.07 -22.23
CA ARG A 115 -3.40 46.90 -23.28
C ARG A 115 -4.42 47.89 -22.72
N GLU A 116 -5.20 47.48 -21.72
CA GLU A 116 -6.18 48.30 -21.05
C GLU A 116 -5.53 49.44 -20.25
N LEU A 117 -4.43 49.16 -19.53
CA LEU A 117 -3.61 50.15 -18.85
C LEU A 117 -3.03 51.18 -19.84
N ILE A 118 -2.43 50.73 -20.94
CA ILE A 118 -1.94 51.61 -22.02
C ILE A 118 -3.08 52.45 -22.62
N SER A 119 -4.28 51.87 -22.76
CA SER A 119 -5.48 52.60 -23.21
C SER A 119 -5.87 53.70 -22.21
N VAL A 120 -5.91 53.39 -20.91
CA VAL A 120 -6.20 54.37 -19.84
C VAL A 120 -5.13 55.46 -19.77
N GLU A 121 -3.84 55.13 -19.89
CA GLU A 121 -2.75 56.12 -19.98
C GLU A 121 -2.88 57.02 -21.23
N SER A 122 -3.31 56.46 -22.36
CA SER A 122 -3.61 57.24 -23.57
C SER A 122 -4.80 58.19 -23.36
N LEU A 123 -5.85 57.75 -22.66
CA LEU A 123 -7.02 58.56 -22.32
C LEU A 123 -6.69 59.63 -21.28
N GLU A 124 -5.82 59.35 -20.30
CA GLU A 124 -5.33 60.35 -19.37
C GLU A 124 -4.45 61.39 -20.05
N THR A 125 -3.52 60.98 -20.92
CA THR A 125 -2.69 61.93 -21.67
C THR A 125 -3.53 62.77 -22.64
N MET A 126 -4.56 62.20 -23.28
CA MET A 126 -5.56 62.98 -24.03
C MET A 126 -6.35 63.95 -23.13
N LYS A 127 -6.82 63.53 -21.94
CA LYS A 127 -7.50 64.45 -21.00
C LYS A 127 -6.59 65.59 -20.55
N ARG A 128 -5.30 65.32 -20.32
CA ARG A 128 -4.29 66.34 -19.97
C ARG A 128 -4.02 67.30 -21.13
N THR A 129 -3.97 66.83 -22.39
CA THR A 129 -3.79 67.72 -23.56
C THR A 129 -5.05 68.51 -23.88
N VAL A 130 -6.25 67.91 -23.77
CA VAL A 130 -7.53 68.63 -23.89
C VAL A 130 -7.62 69.73 -22.82
N SER A 131 -7.37 69.43 -21.55
CA SER A 131 -7.40 70.45 -20.49
C SER A 131 -6.30 71.52 -20.62
N ARG A 132 -5.19 71.24 -21.32
CA ARG A 132 -4.22 72.26 -21.73
C ARG A 132 -4.76 73.13 -22.86
N LEU A 133 -5.34 72.53 -23.91
CA LEU A 133 -5.92 73.23 -25.04
C LEU A 133 -7.15 74.07 -24.65
N GLU A 134 -7.96 73.62 -23.69
CA GLU A 134 -9.04 74.41 -23.09
C GLU A 134 -8.51 75.65 -22.37
N LYS A 135 -7.44 75.50 -21.57
CA LYS A 135 -6.78 76.63 -20.89
C LYS A 135 -6.11 77.59 -21.87
N GLU A 136 -5.51 77.08 -22.96
CA GLU A 136 -4.94 77.90 -24.03
C GLU A 136 -6.04 78.62 -24.84
N LEU A 137 -7.17 77.97 -25.10
CA LEU A 137 -8.34 78.56 -25.75
C LEU A 137 -8.98 79.65 -24.87
N ASP A 138 -9.14 79.41 -23.57
CA ASP A 138 -9.71 80.38 -22.62
C ASP A 138 -8.72 81.48 -22.23
N ALA A 139 -7.41 81.28 -22.40
CA ALA A 139 -6.43 82.37 -22.40
C ALA A 139 -6.60 83.22 -23.68
N ARG A 140 -6.78 82.58 -24.84
CA ARG A 140 -6.98 83.23 -26.14
C ARG A 140 -8.35 83.89 -26.33
N LYS A 141 -9.35 83.55 -25.50
CA LYS A 141 -10.62 84.30 -25.35
C LYS A 141 -10.54 85.45 -24.34
N ARG A 142 -9.54 85.43 -23.44
CA ARG A 142 -9.31 86.49 -22.43
C ARG A 142 -8.32 87.55 -22.90
N ALA A 143 -7.43 87.21 -23.83
CA ALA A 143 -6.78 88.18 -24.71
C ALA A 143 -7.79 88.60 -25.79
N GLY A 144 -8.26 89.85 -25.75
CA GLY A 144 -9.02 90.44 -26.85
C GLY A 144 -8.17 90.62 -28.11
N ASP A 145 -8.82 90.87 -29.24
CA ASP A 145 -8.16 91.04 -30.54
C ASP A 145 -7.10 92.17 -30.54
N GLU A 146 -5.94 91.93 -31.18
CA GLU A 146 -5.30 92.88 -32.09
C GLU A 146 -4.16 92.23 -32.92
N ASP A 147 -3.57 93.00 -33.83
CA ASP A 147 -2.99 92.59 -35.12
C ASP A 147 -1.48 92.15 -35.12
N ALA A 148 -0.98 91.77 -36.31
CA ALA A 148 0.41 91.72 -36.77
C ALA A 148 1.35 90.58 -36.27
N GLY A 149 1.45 89.50 -37.06
CA GLY A 149 2.45 88.43 -36.83
C GLY A 149 2.63 87.39 -37.97
N ALA A 150 2.30 87.76 -39.21
CA ALA A 150 1.80 86.83 -40.25
C ALA A 150 2.80 85.85 -40.94
N THR A 151 4.00 85.59 -40.40
CA THR A 151 5.00 84.70 -41.07
C THR A 151 5.62 83.60 -40.21
N SER A 152 5.66 83.73 -38.88
CA SER A 152 6.04 82.61 -38.00
C SER A 152 4.84 81.72 -37.67
N ALA A 153 3.74 82.34 -37.23
CA ALA A 153 2.51 81.67 -36.85
C ALA A 153 1.89 80.83 -37.99
N VAL A 154 2.16 81.15 -39.26
CA VAL A 154 1.67 80.37 -40.41
C VAL A 154 2.31 78.98 -40.48
N LYS A 155 3.61 78.83 -40.15
CA LYS A 155 4.29 77.51 -40.20
C LYS A 155 3.90 76.63 -39.02
N GLU A 156 3.64 77.22 -37.86
CA GLU A 156 3.06 76.49 -36.72
C GLU A 156 1.59 76.15 -36.99
N LYS A 157 0.80 77.07 -37.56
CA LYS A 157 -0.56 76.80 -38.04
C LYS A 157 -0.59 75.68 -39.07
N GLU A 158 0.35 75.61 -40.01
CA GLU A 158 0.43 74.50 -40.98
C GLU A 158 0.73 73.15 -40.31
N LYS A 159 1.61 73.13 -39.29
CA LYS A 159 1.86 71.93 -38.49
C LYS A 159 0.62 71.53 -37.68
N PHE A 160 0.03 72.47 -36.96
CA PHE A 160 -1.20 72.23 -36.20
C PHE A 160 -2.40 71.92 -37.10
N GLU A 161 -2.45 72.38 -38.35
CA GLU A 161 -3.51 71.99 -39.31
C GLU A 161 -3.28 70.60 -39.89
N LYS A 162 -2.03 70.15 -40.09
CA LYS A 162 -1.71 68.76 -40.48
C LYS A 162 -1.89 67.79 -39.32
N GLU A 163 -1.50 68.18 -38.11
CA GLU A 163 -1.69 67.39 -36.89
C GLU A 163 -3.17 67.37 -36.47
N LYS A 164 -3.89 68.49 -36.58
CA LYS A 164 -5.35 68.52 -36.51
C LYS A 164 -5.96 67.64 -37.59
N ALA A 165 -5.53 67.69 -38.86
CA ALA A 165 -6.08 66.82 -39.90
C ALA A 165 -5.84 65.33 -39.61
N ARG A 166 -4.69 64.97 -39.01
CA ARG A 166 -4.41 63.60 -38.57
C ARG A 166 -5.31 63.17 -37.41
N LEU A 167 -5.41 64.00 -36.36
CA LEU A 167 -6.28 63.78 -35.20
C LEU A 167 -7.76 63.85 -35.57
N GLN A 168 -8.13 64.63 -36.59
CA GLN A 168 -9.46 64.72 -37.17
C GLN A 168 -9.76 63.44 -37.96
N GLY A 169 -8.81 62.89 -38.73
CA GLY A 169 -8.96 61.58 -39.38
C GLY A 169 -9.01 60.41 -38.39
N GLU A 170 -8.25 60.46 -37.29
CA GLU A 170 -8.34 59.49 -36.19
C GLU A 170 -9.67 59.62 -35.45
N LEU A 171 -10.10 60.85 -35.12
CA LEU A 171 -11.40 61.14 -34.50
C LEU A 171 -12.55 60.76 -35.40
N ASP A 172 -12.49 61.03 -36.70
CA ASP A 172 -13.54 60.70 -37.66
C ASP A 172 -13.52 59.19 -37.97
N GLY A 173 -12.37 58.51 -37.91
CA GLY A 173 -12.28 57.04 -37.89
C GLY A 173 -12.74 56.39 -36.58
N VAL A 174 -12.77 57.13 -35.47
CA VAL A 174 -13.45 56.72 -34.22
C VAL A 174 -14.94 57.03 -34.28
N LYS A 175 -15.37 58.18 -34.84
CA LYS A 175 -16.78 58.48 -35.14
C LYS A 175 -17.38 57.53 -36.17
N GLN A 176 -16.60 57.05 -37.14
CA GLN A 176 -17.06 56.03 -38.10
C GLN A 176 -17.28 54.70 -37.39
N ARG A 177 -16.43 54.31 -36.45
CA ARG A 177 -16.65 53.11 -35.61
C ARG A 177 -17.79 53.29 -34.61
N LEU A 178 -17.91 54.46 -34.00
CA LEU A 178 -19.01 54.83 -33.12
C LEU A 178 -20.33 54.95 -33.88
N SER A 179 -20.33 55.48 -35.11
CA SER A 179 -21.48 55.51 -36.01
C SER A 179 -21.81 54.13 -36.52
N ASN A 180 -20.85 53.26 -36.86
CA ASN A 180 -21.18 51.88 -37.19
C ASN A 180 -21.79 51.13 -35.98
N ALA A 181 -21.35 51.42 -34.75
CA ALA A 181 -21.95 50.88 -33.53
C ALA A 181 -23.32 51.49 -33.20
N LEU A 182 -23.48 52.81 -33.36
CA LEU A 182 -24.75 53.52 -33.17
C LEU A 182 -25.76 53.14 -34.25
N ASN A 183 -25.36 53.05 -35.51
CA ASN A 183 -26.19 52.56 -36.60
C ASN A 183 -26.60 51.09 -36.36
N TYR A 184 -25.76 50.26 -35.71
CA TYR A 184 -26.12 48.89 -35.31
C TYR A 184 -27.12 48.88 -34.14
N VAL A 185 -26.98 49.79 -33.17
CA VAL A 185 -27.97 50.01 -32.10
C VAL A 185 -29.27 50.56 -32.68
N GLU A 186 -29.22 51.56 -33.55
CA GLU A 186 -30.35 52.15 -34.28
C GLU A 186 -30.98 51.12 -35.24
N GLU A 187 -30.23 50.15 -35.77
CA GLU A 187 -30.77 49.00 -36.50
C GLU A 187 -31.49 47.97 -35.59
N LEU A 188 -31.16 47.92 -34.30
CA LEU A 188 -31.84 47.07 -33.32
C LEU A 188 -33.04 47.81 -32.72
N GLU A 189 -32.91 49.10 -32.44
CA GLU A 189 -33.98 49.99 -32.01
C GLU A 189 -35.02 50.14 -33.12
N ASN A 190 -34.65 50.32 -34.39
CA ASN A 190 -35.60 50.33 -35.51
C ASN A 190 -36.24 48.96 -35.78
N ARG A 191 -35.62 47.84 -35.35
CA ARG A 191 -36.29 46.52 -35.36
C ARG A 191 -37.29 46.37 -34.22
N ASN A 192 -37.04 46.97 -33.06
CA ASN A 192 -38.00 47.07 -31.97
C ASN A 192 -39.15 48.03 -32.33
N THR A 193 -38.88 49.27 -32.75
CA THR A 193 -39.95 50.21 -33.12
C THR A 193 -40.75 49.75 -34.33
N ALA A 194 -40.16 49.01 -35.28
CA ALA A 194 -40.93 48.35 -36.33
C ALA A 194 -41.76 47.15 -35.82
N ALA A 195 -41.41 46.52 -34.69
CA ALA A 195 -42.27 45.54 -34.03
C ALA A 195 -43.40 46.24 -33.26
N ASP A 196 -43.09 47.27 -32.46
CA ASP A 196 -44.03 48.08 -31.70
C ASP A 196 -45.03 48.80 -32.63
N GLU A 197 -44.59 49.38 -33.74
CA GLU A 197 -45.47 49.96 -34.76
C GLU A 197 -46.40 48.93 -35.41
N ASN A 198 -45.97 47.66 -35.54
CA ASN A 198 -46.85 46.61 -36.06
C ASN A 198 -47.85 46.13 -35.00
N ILE A 199 -47.53 46.25 -33.70
CA ILE A 199 -48.48 46.04 -32.61
C ILE A 199 -49.50 47.19 -32.58
N VAL A 200 -49.05 48.45 -32.56
CA VAL A 200 -49.93 49.64 -32.57
C VAL A 200 -50.84 49.66 -33.79
N LYS A 201 -50.35 49.31 -34.99
CA LYS A 201 -51.17 49.23 -36.22
C LYS A 201 -52.16 48.06 -36.24
N LEU A 202 -52.05 47.09 -35.32
CA LEU A 202 -53.08 46.06 -35.08
C LEU A 202 -54.08 46.49 -34.00
N GLU A 203 -53.66 47.32 -33.04
CA GLU A 203 -54.53 47.89 -31.99
C GLU A 203 -55.40 49.04 -32.53
N GLU A 204 -54.84 49.97 -33.32
CA GLU A 204 -55.59 51.07 -33.97
C GLU A 204 -56.69 50.57 -34.95
N GLN A 205 -56.60 49.34 -35.46
CA GLN A 205 -57.62 48.75 -36.32
C GLN A 205 -58.89 48.31 -35.59
N LEU A 206 -58.89 48.29 -34.25
CA LEU A 206 -60.04 47.85 -33.45
C LEU A 206 -60.79 48.98 -32.71
N GLU A 207 -60.15 50.11 -32.38
CA GLU A 207 -60.70 51.03 -31.36
C GLU A 207 -61.10 52.47 -31.75
N VAL A 208 -61.24 52.82 -33.05
CA VAL A 208 -62.10 53.97 -33.44
C VAL A 208 -63.00 53.67 -34.64
N ARG A 209 -64.22 53.20 -34.35
CA ARG A 209 -65.37 53.28 -35.29
C ARG A 209 -66.57 54.01 -34.70
N LEU A 210 -66.35 55.07 -33.90
CA LEU A 210 -67.41 55.89 -33.32
C LEU A 210 -66.99 57.35 -33.07
N THR A 211 -67.60 58.26 -33.83
CA THR A 211 -67.87 59.70 -33.54
C THR A 211 -66.75 60.61 -32.99
N PHE A 212 -66.22 61.59 -33.73
CA PHE A 212 -66.88 62.79 -34.31
C PHE A 212 -67.28 63.87 -33.27
N LYS A 213 -66.69 65.06 -33.39
CA LYS A 213 -67.10 66.32 -32.73
C LYS A 213 -67.16 67.45 -33.74
N ILE A 214 -68.06 68.42 -33.50
CA ILE A 214 -68.48 69.46 -34.45
C ILE A 214 -68.27 70.85 -33.83
N LEU A 215 -67.72 71.79 -34.62
CA LEU A 215 -67.86 73.27 -34.57
C LEU A 215 -67.61 73.98 -33.20
N THR A 216 -67.48 75.31 -33.04
CA THR A 216 -68.07 76.49 -33.70
C THR A 216 -67.23 77.76 -33.45
N GLU A 217 -67.26 78.74 -34.37
CA GLU A 217 -67.02 80.17 -34.10
C GLU A 217 -68.01 81.04 -34.92
N ASP A 218 -68.51 82.13 -34.32
CA ASP A 218 -69.44 83.18 -34.82
C ASP A 218 -69.60 84.21 -33.68
N ASP A 219 -70.02 85.48 -33.82
CA ASP A 219 -69.90 86.56 -34.83
C ASP A 219 -70.20 87.90 -34.08
N ASN A 220 -70.03 89.11 -34.65
CA ASN A 220 -70.02 90.35 -33.85
C ASN A 220 -70.57 91.68 -34.44
N ALA A 221 -71.34 92.40 -33.59
CA ALA A 221 -71.60 93.85 -33.52
C ALA A 221 -72.55 94.59 -34.52
N VAL A 222 -73.53 95.33 -33.96
CA VAL A 222 -74.36 96.37 -34.63
C VAL A 222 -74.73 97.50 -33.65
N LYS A 223 -74.71 98.79 -34.06
CA LYS A 223 -75.33 99.95 -33.33
C LYS A 223 -75.36 101.26 -34.14
N ALA A 224 -76.53 101.90 -34.30
CA ALA A 224 -76.73 103.34 -34.63
C ALA A 224 -78.23 103.77 -34.50
N ALA A 225 -78.57 105.07 -34.51
CA ALA A 225 -79.91 105.62 -34.24
C ALA A 225 -80.39 106.72 -35.23
N SER A 226 -81.63 107.23 -35.08
CA SER A 226 -82.37 108.08 -36.06
C SER A 226 -83.23 109.22 -35.42
N GLY A 227 -83.86 110.13 -36.21
CA GLY A 227 -84.86 111.09 -35.66
C GLY A 227 -85.56 112.14 -36.58
N PHE A 228 -86.75 112.59 -36.10
CA PHE A 228 -87.51 113.88 -36.30
C PHE A 228 -88.38 114.25 -37.55
N LYS A 229 -89.48 115.05 -37.32
CA LYS A 229 -90.59 115.48 -38.24
C LYS A 229 -91.47 116.67 -37.68
N LYS A 230 -92.31 117.43 -38.47
CA LYS A 230 -93.18 118.62 -38.05
C LYS A 230 -94.55 118.83 -38.84
N SER A 231 -95.31 119.97 -38.70
CA SER A 231 -96.76 120.19 -39.07
C SER A 231 -97.22 121.65 -39.54
N LEU A 232 -98.55 121.96 -39.66
CA LEU A 232 -99.27 123.12 -40.34
C LEU A 232 -100.50 123.71 -39.49
N ASN A 233 -101.47 124.63 -39.80
CA ASN A 233 -102.05 125.44 -40.94
C ASN A 233 -102.95 126.69 -40.49
N ILE A 234 -103.61 127.49 -41.40
CA ILE A 234 -104.26 128.85 -41.20
C ILE A 234 -105.76 129.03 -41.75
N LYS A 235 -106.43 130.23 -41.70
CA LYS A 235 -107.92 130.48 -41.59
C LYS A 235 -108.53 131.82 -42.20
N ASN A 236 -109.89 131.94 -42.40
CA ASN A 236 -110.85 133.14 -42.27
C ASN A 236 -111.64 133.88 -43.46
N ARG A 237 -112.51 134.92 -43.16
CA ARG A 237 -113.76 135.45 -43.88
C ARG A 237 -114.07 137.01 -43.76
N LEU A 238 -115.06 137.64 -44.49
CA LEU A 238 -116.27 138.49 -44.05
C LEU A 238 -116.92 139.60 -45.01
N TYR A 239 -117.98 140.34 -44.54
CA TYR A 239 -118.62 141.65 -44.98
C TYR A 239 -119.89 141.65 -45.93
N GLU A 240 -120.87 142.60 -46.01
CA GLU A 240 -121.57 143.56 -45.05
C GLU A 240 -122.95 144.16 -45.60
N ALA A 241 -123.48 145.36 -45.18
CA ALA A 241 -124.89 145.88 -45.41
C ALA A 241 -125.06 147.44 -45.62
N LEU A 242 -126.29 148.01 -45.71
CA LEU A 242 -126.70 149.46 -45.65
C LEU A 242 -128.28 149.56 -45.80
N GLU A 243 -129.09 150.64 -45.59
CA GLU A 243 -129.04 151.98 -44.92
C GLU A 243 -130.47 152.63 -44.78
N ASN A 244 -130.65 153.67 -43.92
CA ASN A 244 -131.47 154.93 -44.04
C ASN A 244 -132.98 154.94 -44.49
N LEU A 245 -133.84 156.00 -44.38
CA LEU A 245 -134.03 157.20 -43.50
C LEU A 245 -135.43 157.86 -43.81
N GLN A 246 -136.28 158.28 -42.84
CA GLN A 246 -137.20 159.45 -43.05
C GLN A 246 -137.78 160.15 -41.79
N MET A 247 -138.48 161.29 -41.99
CA MET A 247 -138.56 162.44 -41.05
C MET A 247 -139.87 163.27 -41.12
N LEU A 248 -140.73 163.20 -40.08
CA LEU A 248 -141.55 164.32 -39.50
C LEU A 248 -142.07 163.97 -38.08
N HIS A 249 -142.29 162.68 -37.78
CA HIS A 249 -142.67 162.09 -36.47
C HIS A 249 -141.59 162.24 -35.36
N LEU A 250 -140.66 163.18 -35.53
CA LEU A 250 -139.34 163.25 -34.89
C LEU A 250 -139.35 163.44 -33.37
N GLN A 251 -140.44 163.98 -32.79
CA GLN A 251 -140.50 164.27 -31.35
C GLN A 251 -141.01 163.11 -30.50
N GLU A 252 -141.73 162.12 -31.04
CA GLU A 252 -142.18 160.96 -30.27
C GLU A 252 -141.14 159.83 -30.21
N GLN A 253 -140.34 159.64 -31.27
CA GLN A 253 -139.23 158.68 -31.26
C GLN A 253 -138.21 159.00 -30.15
N ARG A 254 -138.00 160.30 -29.87
CA ARG A 254 -137.02 160.76 -28.88
C ARG A 254 -137.39 160.41 -27.42
N ARG A 255 -138.66 160.14 -27.12
CA ARG A 255 -139.08 159.61 -25.81
C ARG A 255 -138.81 158.11 -25.69
N LYS A 256 -139.02 157.34 -26.76
CA LYS A 256 -138.76 155.88 -26.79
C LYS A 256 -137.26 155.53 -26.82
N GLN A 257 -136.41 156.41 -27.35
CA GLN A 257 -134.95 156.19 -27.38
C GLN A 257 -134.34 156.10 -25.97
N LEU A 258 -134.66 157.04 -25.07
CA LEU A 258 -134.06 157.10 -23.73
C LEU A 258 -134.47 155.94 -22.80
N GLU A 259 -135.70 155.44 -22.92
CA GLU A 259 -136.16 154.28 -22.13
C GLU A 259 -135.48 152.97 -22.61
N HIS A 260 -135.27 152.81 -23.91
CA HIS A 260 -134.56 151.65 -24.47
C HIS A 260 -133.05 151.65 -24.14
N GLU A 261 -132.41 152.82 -24.06
CA GLU A 261 -131.01 152.95 -23.64
C GLU A 261 -130.78 152.47 -22.20
N LEU A 262 -131.72 152.69 -21.27
CA LEU A 262 -131.63 152.16 -19.91
C LEU A 262 -131.72 150.63 -19.88
N GLU A 263 -132.64 150.06 -20.66
CA GLU A 263 -132.85 148.62 -20.76
C GLU A 263 -131.62 147.91 -21.38
N MET A 264 -131.04 148.51 -22.43
CA MET A 264 -129.79 148.04 -23.06
C MET A 264 -128.59 148.11 -22.12
N ASN A 265 -128.47 149.16 -21.30
CA ASN A 265 -127.40 149.26 -20.29
C ASN A 265 -127.55 148.21 -19.17
N ALA A 266 -128.78 147.93 -18.72
CA ALA A 266 -129.04 146.86 -17.76
C ALA A 266 -128.65 145.48 -18.32
N ALA A 267 -128.95 145.21 -19.59
CA ALA A 267 -128.51 144.00 -20.28
C ALA A 267 -126.97 143.91 -20.38
N GLN A 268 -126.29 145.01 -20.70
CA GLN A 268 -124.83 145.08 -20.79
C GLN A 268 -124.14 144.79 -19.45
N ILE A 269 -124.66 145.32 -18.34
CA ILE A 269 -124.15 145.05 -16.98
C ILE A 269 -124.29 143.56 -16.61
N ASN A 270 -125.44 142.94 -16.92
CA ASN A 270 -125.61 141.49 -16.71
C ASN A 270 -124.63 140.66 -17.56
N LYS A 271 -124.37 141.09 -18.81
CA LYS A 271 -123.41 140.44 -19.70
C LYS A 271 -121.97 140.50 -19.17
N GLN A 272 -121.56 141.62 -18.58
CA GLN A 272 -120.26 141.76 -17.92
C GLN A 272 -120.17 140.93 -16.63
N ARG A 273 -121.22 140.88 -15.80
CA ARG A 273 -121.27 140.04 -14.59
C ARG A 273 -121.19 138.55 -14.90
N LEU A 274 -121.78 138.10 -16.02
CA LEU A 274 -121.62 136.73 -16.52
C LEU A 274 -120.18 136.43 -16.94
N LEU A 275 -119.52 137.36 -17.65
CA LEU A 275 -118.13 137.19 -18.08
C LEU A 275 -117.14 137.12 -16.90
N ILE A 276 -117.34 137.93 -15.85
CA ILE A 276 -116.51 137.89 -14.64
C ILE A 276 -116.63 136.52 -13.97
N ARG A 277 -117.85 136.00 -13.76
CA ARG A 277 -118.08 134.65 -13.22
C ARG A 277 -117.47 133.53 -14.07
N GLN A 278 -117.42 133.70 -15.38
CA GLN A 278 -116.76 132.76 -16.29
C GLN A 278 -115.24 132.73 -16.01
N LEU A 279 -114.60 133.91 -15.94
CA LEU A 279 -113.17 134.06 -15.69
C LEU A 279 -112.76 133.65 -14.27
N GLU A 280 -113.61 133.87 -13.27
CA GLU A 280 -113.42 133.33 -11.91
C GLU A 280 -113.37 131.80 -11.94
N LYS A 281 -114.35 131.16 -12.61
CA LYS A 281 -114.37 129.70 -12.83
C LYS A 281 -113.16 129.17 -13.60
N ASP A 282 -112.73 129.86 -14.66
CA ASP A 282 -111.54 129.46 -15.42
C ASP A 282 -110.28 129.58 -14.55
N LYS A 283 -110.14 130.64 -13.75
CA LYS A 283 -109.02 130.83 -12.80
C LYS A 283 -109.00 129.75 -11.72
N ASP A 284 -110.15 129.36 -11.17
CA ASP A 284 -110.24 128.28 -10.19
C ASP A 284 -109.92 126.91 -10.84
N ARG A 285 -110.41 126.62 -12.04
CA ARG A 285 -110.07 125.38 -12.77
C ARG A 285 -108.57 125.28 -13.08
N MET A 286 -107.92 126.38 -13.50
CA MET A 286 -106.47 126.38 -13.75
C MET A 286 -105.65 126.16 -12.46
N LEU A 287 -106.19 126.55 -11.29
CA LEU A 287 -105.59 126.23 -9.98
C LEU A 287 -105.73 124.73 -9.65
N GLU A 288 -106.92 124.14 -9.84
CA GLU A 288 -107.15 122.70 -9.68
C GLU A 288 -106.26 121.88 -10.62
N GLU A 289 -106.16 122.26 -11.90
CA GLU A 289 -105.26 121.66 -12.89
C GLU A 289 -103.77 121.75 -12.46
N THR A 290 -103.36 122.89 -11.86
CA THR A 290 -101.99 123.09 -11.37
C THR A 290 -101.69 122.20 -10.16
N ILE A 291 -102.62 122.10 -9.21
CA ILE A 291 -102.47 121.25 -8.01
C ILE A 291 -102.38 119.78 -8.43
N ALA A 292 -103.30 119.29 -9.27
CA ALA A 292 -103.31 117.90 -9.74
C ALA A 292 -102.07 117.54 -10.58
N LEU A 293 -101.50 118.50 -11.33
CA LEU A 293 -100.21 118.31 -11.99
C LEU A 293 -99.04 118.23 -10.99
N ASN A 294 -99.07 119.00 -9.90
CA ASN A 294 -98.01 118.99 -8.91
C ASN A 294 -98.04 117.70 -8.05
N GLU A 295 -99.22 117.28 -7.60
CA GLU A 295 -99.43 115.98 -6.95
C GLU A 295 -98.91 114.83 -7.83
N LYS A 296 -99.17 114.89 -9.14
CA LYS A 296 -98.69 113.88 -10.11
C LYS A 296 -97.18 113.94 -10.37
N VAL A 297 -96.54 115.10 -10.21
CA VAL A 297 -95.07 115.21 -10.20
C VAL A 297 -94.48 114.58 -8.94
N ASP A 298 -95.12 114.77 -7.78
CA ASP A 298 -94.69 114.16 -6.52
C ASP A 298 -94.89 112.63 -6.52
N GLU A 299 -96.02 112.12 -7.06
CA GLU A 299 -96.25 110.68 -7.33
C GLU A 299 -95.11 110.06 -8.15
N ILE A 300 -94.79 110.67 -9.30
CA ILE A 300 -93.74 110.18 -10.21
C ILE A 300 -92.35 110.30 -9.56
N SER A 301 -92.11 111.35 -8.78
CA SER A 301 -90.83 111.55 -8.06
C SER A 301 -90.61 110.46 -7.01
N GLU A 302 -91.67 110.07 -6.28
CA GLU A 302 -91.59 108.99 -5.29
C GLU A 302 -91.50 107.61 -5.95
N GLU A 303 -92.20 107.34 -7.08
CA GLU A 303 -91.93 106.10 -7.83
C GLU A 303 -90.48 106.06 -8.32
N VAL A 304 -89.94 107.14 -8.90
CA VAL A 304 -88.53 107.19 -9.32
C VAL A 304 -87.58 106.96 -8.14
N ARG A 305 -87.90 107.46 -6.93
CA ARG A 305 -87.13 107.20 -5.71
C ARG A 305 -87.18 105.72 -5.32
N LEU A 306 -88.35 105.09 -5.34
CA LEU A 306 -88.53 103.66 -5.07
C LEU A 306 -87.81 102.78 -6.10
N ARG A 307 -87.97 103.04 -7.41
CA ARG A 307 -87.23 102.34 -8.48
C ARG A 307 -85.72 102.50 -8.36
N THR A 308 -85.25 103.65 -7.87
CA THR A 308 -83.82 103.88 -7.63
C THR A 308 -83.31 103.03 -6.46
N ALA A 309 -84.12 102.81 -5.42
CA ALA A 309 -83.83 101.86 -4.35
C ALA A 309 -83.83 100.41 -4.84
N ASP A 310 -84.87 99.97 -5.57
CA ASP A 310 -84.94 98.65 -6.22
C ASP A 310 -83.66 98.35 -7.03
N ILE A 311 -83.22 99.32 -7.83
CA ILE A 311 -82.02 99.22 -8.67
C ILE A 311 -80.73 99.11 -7.84
N LEU A 312 -80.66 99.74 -6.65
CA LEU A 312 -79.51 99.64 -5.76
C LEU A 312 -79.44 98.27 -5.09
N ASP A 313 -80.56 97.74 -4.59
CA ASP A 313 -80.60 96.43 -3.95
C ASP A 313 -80.42 95.29 -4.95
N LEU A 314 -80.99 95.38 -6.16
CA LEU A 314 -80.70 94.43 -7.25
C LEU A 314 -79.21 94.48 -7.66
N LYS A 315 -78.60 95.66 -7.74
CA LYS A 315 -77.14 95.79 -7.98
C LYS A 315 -76.31 95.21 -6.84
N LYS A 316 -76.79 95.27 -5.59
CA LYS A 316 -76.15 94.64 -4.43
C LYS A 316 -76.25 93.11 -4.50
N ALA A 317 -77.44 92.56 -4.76
CA ALA A 317 -77.64 91.13 -4.96
C ALA A 317 -76.77 90.56 -6.09
N ILE A 318 -76.67 91.25 -7.23
CA ILE A 318 -75.79 90.86 -8.34
C ILE A 318 -74.29 90.83 -7.94
N ARG A 319 -73.84 91.75 -7.08
CA ARG A 319 -72.47 91.71 -6.52
C ARG A 319 -72.29 90.55 -5.56
N GLU A 320 -73.27 90.27 -4.71
CA GLU A 320 -73.21 89.15 -3.76
C GLU A 320 -73.19 87.80 -4.50
N GLU A 321 -74.01 87.62 -5.54
CA GLU A 321 -73.96 86.42 -6.38
C GLU A 321 -72.66 86.31 -7.18
N THR A 322 -72.18 87.37 -7.83
CA THR A 322 -70.88 87.29 -8.55
C THR A 322 -69.70 87.00 -7.60
N VAL A 323 -69.74 87.45 -6.34
CA VAL A 323 -68.78 87.04 -5.31
C VAL A 323 -68.95 85.56 -4.91
N LYS A 324 -70.18 85.04 -4.80
CA LYS A 324 -70.44 83.61 -4.57
C LYS A 324 -69.94 82.75 -5.74
N THR A 325 -70.26 83.10 -6.99
CA THR A 325 -69.77 82.40 -8.19
C THR A 325 -68.24 82.38 -8.23
N ARG A 326 -67.58 83.50 -7.92
CA ARG A 326 -66.12 83.57 -7.90
C ARG A 326 -65.49 82.71 -6.80
N LYS A 327 -66.11 82.67 -5.60
CA LYS A 327 -65.69 81.75 -4.52
C LYS A 327 -65.86 80.27 -4.92
N LEU A 328 -66.98 79.92 -5.56
CA LEU A 328 -67.25 78.58 -6.05
C LEU A 328 -66.27 78.15 -7.15
N SER A 329 -65.91 79.05 -8.08
CA SER A 329 -64.86 78.77 -9.08
C SER A 329 -63.52 78.46 -8.41
N VAL A 330 -63.07 79.30 -7.47
CA VAL A 330 -61.79 79.09 -6.77
C VAL A 330 -61.79 77.77 -5.98
N ALA A 331 -62.91 77.40 -5.32
CA ALA A 331 -63.03 76.11 -4.63
C ALA A 331 -63.04 74.91 -5.60
N LEU A 332 -63.66 75.06 -6.78
CA LEU A 332 -63.72 74.03 -7.81
C LEU A 332 -62.35 73.84 -8.50
N ASP A 333 -61.58 74.90 -8.68
CA ASP A 333 -60.22 74.81 -9.22
C ASP A 333 -59.21 74.31 -8.17
N ALA A 334 -59.39 74.65 -6.88
CA ALA A 334 -58.63 74.06 -5.77
C ALA A 334 -58.87 72.55 -5.65
N THR A 335 -60.14 72.09 -5.63
CA THR A 335 -60.47 70.65 -5.55
C THR A 335 -60.05 69.88 -6.81
N ARG A 336 -60.00 70.53 -7.99
CA ARG A 336 -59.36 69.96 -9.19
C ARG A 336 -57.86 69.76 -9.00
N ALA A 337 -57.16 70.73 -8.40
CA ALA A 337 -55.73 70.62 -8.11
C ALA A 337 -55.44 69.54 -7.05
N GLU A 338 -56.22 69.48 -5.98
CA GLU A 338 -56.15 68.42 -4.96
C GLU A 338 -56.39 67.04 -5.56
N ARG A 339 -57.43 66.87 -6.38
CA ARG A 339 -57.69 65.62 -7.12
C ARG A 339 -56.51 65.23 -8.03
N ASN A 340 -55.93 66.19 -8.74
CA ASN A 340 -54.78 65.92 -9.62
C ASN A 340 -53.54 65.50 -8.81
N MET A 341 -53.28 66.14 -7.66
CA MET A 341 -52.22 65.73 -6.73
C MET A 341 -52.48 64.34 -6.15
N LEU A 342 -53.69 64.05 -5.68
CA LEU A 342 -54.05 62.73 -5.15
C LEU A 342 -53.95 61.63 -6.22
N HIS A 343 -54.35 61.92 -7.46
CA HIS A 343 -54.15 60.99 -8.57
C HIS A 343 -52.65 60.77 -8.86
N LYS A 344 -51.83 61.82 -8.86
CA LYS A 344 -50.38 61.68 -9.06
C LYS A 344 -49.76 60.80 -7.97
N ASN A 345 -50.01 61.12 -6.71
CA ASN A 345 -49.50 60.37 -5.56
C ASN A 345 -50.00 58.91 -5.58
N TYR A 346 -51.23 58.65 -6.05
CA TYR A 346 -51.77 57.30 -6.23
C TYR A 346 -51.06 56.53 -7.36
N THR A 347 -50.71 57.20 -8.47
CA THR A 347 -49.92 56.60 -9.55
C THR A 347 -48.51 56.28 -9.07
N GLU A 348 -47.82 57.22 -8.42
CA GLU A 348 -46.48 57.03 -7.84
C GLU A 348 -46.48 55.87 -6.82
N ALA A 349 -47.51 55.75 -5.98
CA ALA A 349 -47.66 54.63 -5.05
C ALA A 349 -47.96 53.28 -5.73
N LEU A 350 -48.67 53.26 -6.86
CA LEU A 350 -48.85 52.03 -7.66
C LEU A 350 -47.53 51.58 -8.28
N ASP A 351 -46.75 52.52 -8.81
CA ASP A 351 -45.43 52.25 -9.38
C ASP A 351 -44.48 51.72 -8.30
N GLU A 352 -44.40 52.35 -7.13
CA GLU A 352 -43.64 51.82 -5.98
C GLU A 352 -44.08 50.40 -5.57
N ILE A 353 -45.39 50.13 -5.54
CA ILE A 353 -45.92 48.78 -5.24
C ILE A 353 -45.50 47.77 -6.32
N GLN A 354 -45.44 48.17 -7.59
CA GLN A 354 -44.99 47.31 -8.69
C GLN A 354 -43.49 47.03 -8.60
N ASP A 355 -42.71 48.06 -8.30
CA ASP A 355 -41.26 48.01 -8.10
C ASP A 355 -40.88 47.11 -6.91
N LEU A 356 -41.60 47.23 -5.79
CA LEU A 356 -41.48 46.37 -4.62
C LEU A 356 -41.88 44.91 -4.94
N LYS A 357 -42.92 44.67 -5.74
CA LYS A 357 -43.28 43.32 -6.22
C LYS A 357 -42.19 42.70 -7.08
N GLN A 358 -41.52 43.47 -7.94
CA GLN A 358 -40.37 42.97 -8.72
C GLN A 358 -39.18 42.63 -7.80
N LYS A 359 -38.83 43.53 -6.88
CA LYS A 359 -37.78 43.30 -5.87
C LYS A 359 -38.05 42.06 -5.02
N LEU A 360 -39.30 41.84 -4.61
CA LEU A 360 -39.71 40.65 -3.84
C LEU A 360 -39.60 39.36 -4.68
N LYS A 361 -39.96 39.38 -5.96
CA LYS A 361 -39.71 38.25 -6.88
C LYS A 361 -38.22 37.93 -7.03
N MET A 362 -37.37 38.95 -7.19
CA MET A 362 -35.91 38.77 -7.31
C MET A 362 -35.31 38.17 -6.03
N LEU A 363 -35.72 38.67 -4.86
CA LEU A 363 -35.31 38.11 -3.57
C LEU A 363 -35.80 36.67 -3.37
N ALA A 364 -37.03 36.35 -3.80
CA ALA A 364 -37.53 34.98 -3.75
C ALA A 364 -36.70 34.02 -4.64
N TYR A 365 -36.32 34.45 -5.85
CA TYR A 365 -35.45 33.67 -6.73
C TYR A 365 -34.06 33.46 -6.12
N GLN A 366 -33.47 34.50 -5.54
CA GLN A 366 -32.20 34.40 -4.80
C GLN A 366 -32.30 33.46 -3.59
N ILE A 367 -33.43 33.43 -2.88
CA ILE A 367 -33.66 32.51 -1.76
C ILE A 367 -33.72 31.04 -2.23
N GLU A 368 -34.42 30.73 -3.33
CA GLU A 368 -34.41 29.36 -3.88
C GLU A 368 -33.04 28.95 -4.42
N GLN A 369 -32.34 29.85 -5.12
CA GLN A 369 -30.98 29.58 -5.59
C GLN A 369 -30.02 29.31 -4.43
N LEU A 370 -30.09 30.09 -3.33
CA LEU A 370 -29.28 29.86 -2.12
C LEU A 370 -29.65 28.56 -1.39
N LYS A 371 -30.93 28.14 -1.39
CA LYS A 371 -31.35 26.83 -0.85
C LYS A 371 -30.78 25.67 -1.68
N GLU A 372 -30.79 25.79 -3.01
CA GLU A 372 -30.22 24.79 -3.90
C GLU A 372 -28.70 24.68 -3.72
N ASP A 373 -28.02 25.82 -3.58
CA ASP A 373 -26.60 25.92 -3.22
C ASP A 373 -26.27 25.25 -1.87
N ILE A 374 -27.13 25.44 -0.86
CA ILE A 374 -27.01 24.80 0.46
C ILE A 374 -27.24 23.28 0.35
N SER A 375 -28.24 22.83 -0.42
CA SER A 375 -28.51 21.42 -0.68
C SER A 375 -27.34 20.72 -1.39
N GLY A 376 -26.74 21.38 -2.38
CA GLY A 376 -25.52 20.92 -3.05
C GLY A 376 -24.32 20.82 -2.09
N LYS A 377 -24.16 21.80 -1.19
CA LYS A 377 -23.10 21.77 -0.17
C LYS A 377 -23.34 20.71 0.90
N GLU A 378 -24.59 20.47 1.32
CA GLU A 378 -24.94 19.39 2.25
C GLU A 378 -24.70 18.00 1.66
N THR A 379 -25.07 17.78 0.40
CA THR A 379 -24.85 16.49 -0.28
C THR A 379 -23.36 16.25 -0.54
N GLY A 380 -22.61 17.30 -0.91
CA GLY A 380 -21.15 17.27 -0.97
C GLY A 380 -20.49 16.95 0.38
N LEU A 381 -20.95 17.57 1.47
CA LEU A 381 -20.46 17.33 2.83
C LEU A 381 -20.69 15.87 3.26
N LYS A 382 -21.91 15.35 3.09
CA LYS A 382 -22.25 13.94 3.41
C LYS A 382 -21.40 12.94 2.61
N SER A 383 -21.05 13.28 1.37
CA SER A 383 -20.10 12.50 0.55
C SER A 383 -18.69 12.53 1.14
N CYS A 384 -18.20 13.70 1.54
CA CYS A 384 -16.89 13.88 2.18
C CYS A 384 -16.80 13.19 3.56
N GLU A 385 -17.85 13.23 4.37
CA GLU A 385 -17.95 12.47 5.63
C GLU A 385 -17.88 10.96 5.35
N GLY A 386 -18.57 10.50 4.30
CA GLY A 386 -18.53 9.11 3.85
C GLY A 386 -17.16 8.64 3.34
N THR A 387 -16.38 9.49 2.68
CA THR A 387 -15.00 9.17 2.28
C THR A 387 -14.05 9.25 3.47
N LEU A 388 -14.20 10.23 4.36
CA LEU A 388 -13.44 10.35 5.60
C LEU A 388 -13.62 9.11 6.50
N ALA A 389 -14.85 8.64 6.69
CA ALA A 389 -15.14 7.44 7.47
C ALA A 389 -14.49 6.17 6.86
N LYS A 390 -14.51 6.02 5.54
CA LYS A 390 -13.80 4.94 4.83
C LYS A 390 -12.29 5.03 5.03
N CYS A 391 -11.71 6.23 4.92
CA CYS A 391 -10.28 6.46 5.12
C CYS A 391 -9.83 6.19 6.56
N ASN A 392 -10.61 6.64 7.55
CA ASN A 392 -10.33 6.37 8.96
C ASN A 392 -10.37 4.87 9.27
N LYS A 393 -11.40 4.15 8.80
CA LYS A 393 -11.50 2.69 8.97
C LYS A 393 -10.32 1.95 8.32
N LYS A 394 -9.87 2.37 7.14
CA LYS A 394 -8.68 1.80 6.49
C LYS A 394 -7.37 2.15 7.24
N ASN A 395 -7.29 3.33 7.85
CA ASN A 395 -6.17 3.74 8.71
C ASN A 395 -6.12 2.89 10.00
N GLU A 396 -7.26 2.60 10.62
CA GLU A 396 -7.37 1.68 11.75
C GLU A 396 -6.97 0.24 11.40
N GLN A 397 -7.39 -0.27 10.23
CA GLN A 397 -6.96 -1.58 9.71
C GLN A 397 -5.44 -1.63 9.51
N LEU A 398 -4.87 -0.65 8.79
CA LEU A 398 -3.42 -0.57 8.57
C LEU A 398 -2.64 -0.44 9.88
N ARG A 399 -3.15 0.28 10.89
CA ARG A 399 -2.54 0.33 12.23
C ARG A 399 -2.54 -1.02 12.92
N ALA A 400 -3.63 -1.79 12.83
CA ALA A 400 -3.71 -3.13 13.39
C ALA A 400 -2.76 -4.11 12.68
N GLU A 401 -2.67 -4.04 11.35
CA GLU A 401 -1.73 -4.82 10.52
C GLU A 401 -0.27 -4.50 10.86
N VAL A 402 0.09 -3.21 10.96
CA VAL A 402 1.43 -2.76 11.39
C VAL A 402 1.74 -3.25 12.81
N GLN A 403 0.80 -3.15 13.76
CA GLN A 403 1.01 -3.61 15.13
C GLN A 403 1.23 -5.14 15.18
N ALA A 404 0.46 -5.91 14.41
CA ALA A 404 0.65 -7.36 14.29
C ALA A 404 2.00 -7.73 13.63
N GLY A 405 2.43 -6.95 12.63
CA GLY A 405 3.75 -7.08 12.01
C GLY A 405 4.90 -6.80 12.99
N VAL A 406 4.76 -5.77 13.84
CA VAL A 406 5.74 -5.43 14.89
C VAL A 406 5.86 -6.56 15.92
N VAL A 407 4.74 -7.18 16.32
CA VAL A 407 4.77 -8.35 17.24
C VAL A 407 5.52 -9.51 16.61
N LYS A 408 5.15 -9.96 15.40
CA LYS A 408 5.84 -11.04 14.67
C LYS A 408 7.34 -10.77 14.47
N LEU A 409 7.70 -9.52 14.20
CA LEU A 409 9.09 -9.10 14.03
C LEU A 409 9.87 -9.06 15.37
N SER A 410 9.18 -8.87 16.50
CA SER A 410 9.77 -9.02 17.83
C SER A 410 9.99 -10.48 18.23
N GLU A 411 9.04 -11.37 17.89
CA GLU A 411 9.13 -12.82 18.09
C GLU A 411 10.29 -13.41 17.27
N ALA A 412 10.33 -13.15 15.96
CA ALA A 412 11.41 -13.61 15.09
C ALA A 412 12.80 -13.07 15.53
N ARG A 413 12.87 -11.87 16.13
CA ARG A 413 14.11 -11.36 16.73
C ARG A 413 14.52 -12.15 17.98
N ALA A 414 13.57 -12.52 18.83
CA ALA A 414 13.84 -13.36 20.00
C ALA A 414 14.39 -14.73 19.55
N ASP A 415 13.75 -15.37 18.56
CA ASP A 415 14.19 -16.65 17.99
C ASP A 415 15.60 -16.56 17.40
N ILE A 416 15.91 -15.51 16.62
CA ILE A 416 17.26 -15.27 16.10
C ILE A 416 18.29 -15.12 17.24
N THR A 417 17.93 -14.47 18.36
CA THR A 417 18.85 -14.39 19.52
C THR A 417 19.02 -15.71 20.25
N ALA A 418 17.98 -16.55 20.34
CA ALA A 418 18.07 -17.89 20.91
C ALA A 418 18.93 -18.82 20.04
N LEU A 419 18.70 -18.82 18.72
CA LEU A 419 19.49 -19.59 17.76
C LEU A 419 20.98 -19.20 17.79
N ARG A 420 21.31 -17.91 17.90
CA ARG A 420 22.71 -17.45 18.05
C ARG A 420 23.36 -17.87 19.37
N GLN A 421 22.59 -17.98 20.46
CA GLN A 421 23.11 -18.50 21.73
C GLN A 421 23.39 -20.01 21.62
N GLU A 422 22.53 -20.76 20.95
CA GLU A 422 22.72 -22.19 20.71
C GLU A 422 23.87 -22.46 19.72
N GLU A 423 23.99 -21.67 18.66
CA GLU A 423 25.15 -21.69 17.74
C GLU A 423 26.46 -21.47 18.51
N ALA A 424 26.52 -20.46 19.39
CA ALA A 424 27.68 -20.20 20.23
C ALA A 424 27.96 -21.33 21.25
N ARG A 425 26.92 -22.05 21.71
CA ARG A 425 27.05 -23.23 22.58
C ARG A 425 27.62 -24.42 21.81
N LEU A 426 27.10 -24.69 20.61
CA LEU A 426 27.56 -25.78 19.74
C LEU A 426 29.01 -25.55 19.27
N ASN A 427 29.36 -24.33 18.87
CA ASN A 427 30.72 -23.97 18.47
C ASN A 427 31.76 -24.19 19.60
N ARG A 428 31.40 -23.96 20.87
CA ARG A 428 32.27 -24.31 22.02
C ARG A 428 32.46 -25.83 22.14
N ILE A 429 31.38 -26.61 22.01
CA ILE A 429 31.44 -28.08 22.06
C ILE A 429 32.30 -28.65 20.92
N VAL A 430 32.23 -28.06 19.72
CA VAL A 430 33.11 -28.42 18.59
C VAL A 430 34.57 -28.12 18.93
N GLN A 431 34.89 -26.93 19.45
CA GLN A 431 36.27 -26.57 19.87
C GLN A 431 36.81 -27.46 21.01
N GLU A 432 35.98 -27.81 21.98
CA GLU A 432 36.32 -28.78 23.04
C GLU A 432 36.59 -30.18 22.44
N GLY A 433 35.76 -30.63 21.49
CA GLY A 433 35.96 -31.88 20.75
C GLY A 433 37.21 -31.89 19.88
N ASP A 434 37.52 -30.79 19.20
CA ASP A 434 38.73 -30.61 18.39
C ASP A 434 40.00 -30.65 19.24
N THR A 435 40.01 -29.94 20.37
CA THR A 435 41.16 -29.94 21.29
C THR A 435 41.34 -31.28 22.00
N ALA A 436 40.25 -32.01 22.28
CA ALA A 436 40.31 -33.39 22.77
C ALA A 436 40.87 -34.35 21.71
N ARG A 437 40.41 -34.25 20.46
CA ARG A 437 40.93 -35.04 19.32
C ARG A 437 42.41 -34.78 19.09
N ALA A 438 42.85 -33.52 19.14
CA ALA A 438 44.26 -33.15 18.96
C ALA A 438 45.18 -33.75 20.05
N LYS A 439 44.71 -33.82 21.31
CA LYS A 439 45.43 -34.51 22.40
C LYS A 439 45.55 -36.01 22.13
N LEU A 440 44.44 -36.67 21.81
CA LEU A 440 44.41 -38.12 21.53
C LEU A 440 45.28 -38.51 20.32
N ILE A 441 45.35 -37.68 19.28
CA ILE A 441 46.27 -37.88 18.15
C ILE A 441 47.73 -37.83 18.63
N LYS A 442 48.10 -36.81 19.41
CA LYS A 442 49.47 -36.66 19.94
C LYS A 442 49.85 -37.77 20.93
N GLU A 443 48.91 -38.27 21.72
CA GLU A 443 49.10 -39.44 22.60
C GLU A 443 49.32 -40.71 21.78
N LEU A 444 48.56 -40.91 20.70
CA LEU A 444 48.74 -42.03 19.77
C LEU A 444 50.06 -41.96 19.00
N GLU A 445 50.50 -40.77 18.56
CA GLU A 445 51.84 -40.55 18.00
C GLU A 445 52.93 -40.92 19.01
N GLY A 446 52.77 -40.53 20.28
CA GLY A 446 53.68 -40.93 21.37
C GLY A 446 53.78 -42.46 21.51
N LEU A 447 52.64 -43.13 21.62
CA LEU A 447 52.57 -44.60 21.72
C LEU A 447 53.12 -45.33 20.48
N MET A 448 52.98 -44.76 19.28
CA MET A 448 53.62 -45.29 18.07
C MET A 448 55.15 -45.17 18.12
N ASN A 449 55.68 -44.03 18.57
CA ASN A 449 57.12 -43.85 18.75
C ASN A 449 57.68 -44.80 19.83
N GLU A 450 56.98 -44.99 20.94
CA GLU A 450 57.36 -45.95 21.99
C GLU A 450 57.35 -47.39 21.47
N ARG A 451 56.28 -47.79 20.75
CA ARG A 451 56.19 -49.10 20.08
C ARG A 451 57.38 -49.34 19.14
N ASP A 452 57.74 -48.35 18.33
CA ASP A 452 58.79 -48.50 17.32
C ASP A 452 60.20 -48.52 17.93
N VAL A 453 60.42 -47.77 19.01
CA VAL A 453 61.64 -47.89 19.83
C VAL A 453 61.76 -49.27 20.48
N VAL A 454 60.68 -49.79 21.07
CA VAL A 454 60.66 -51.14 21.67
C VAL A 454 60.83 -52.23 20.61
N GLY A 455 60.20 -52.09 19.44
CA GLY A 455 60.37 -52.98 18.30
C GLY A 455 61.82 -53.02 17.81
N ALA A 456 62.46 -51.86 17.65
CA ALA A 456 63.87 -51.76 17.27
C ALA A 456 64.82 -52.36 18.34
N GLN A 457 64.50 -52.24 19.62
CA GLN A 457 65.24 -52.92 20.69
C GLN A 457 65.06 -54.44 20.66
N LEU A 458 63.84 -54.92 20.41
CA LEU A 458 63.51 -56.35 20.35
C LEU A 458 64.23 -57.04 19.17
N VAL A 459 64.27 -56.40 17.99
CA VAL A 459 65.04 -56.91 16.83
C VAL A 459 66.52 -57.03 17.19
N ARG A 460 67.16 -55.96 17.68
CA ARG A 460 68.58 -55.99 18.08
C ARG A 460 68.90 -57.07 19.12
N ARG A 461 67.97 -57.32 20.06
CA ARG A 461 68.08 -58.38 21.07
C ARG A 461 67.95 -59.78 20.47
N ASN A 462 67.10 -59.96 19.46
CA ASN A 462 66.98 -61.21 18.72
C ASN A 462 68.23 -61.50 17.86
N ASP A 463 68.81 -60.45 17.25
CA ASP A 463 70.08 -60.54 16.53
C ASP A 463 71.24 -60.91 17.47
N GLU A 464 71.30 -60.28 18.65
CA GLU A 464 72.27 -60.58 19.72
C GLU A 464 72.13 -62.04 20.20
N ILE A 465 70.90 -62.52 20.42
CA ILE A 465 70.61 -63.92 20.79
C ILE A 465 71.03 -64.89 19.67
N SER A 466 70.76 -64.57 18.40
CA SER A 466 71.13 -65.41 17.26
C SER A 466 72.66 -65.54 17.12
N LEU A 467 73.37 -64.43 17.28
CA LEU A 467 74.84 -64.39 17.28
C LEU A 467 75.43 -65.18 18.46
N LEU A 468 74.81 -65.12 19.64
CA LEU A 468 75.20 -65.94 20.79
C LEU A 468 74.97 -67.44 20.56
N TYR A 469 73.86 -67.84 19.92
CA TYR A 469 73.62 -69.24 19.56
C TYR A 469 74.67 -69.79 18.57
N GLU A 470 74.98 -69.06 17.49
CA GLU A 470 76.02 -69.50 16.55
C GLU A 470 77.42 -69.50 17.20
N LYS A 471 77.71 -68.56 18.11
CA LYS A 471 78.92 -68.57 18.93
C LYS A 471 79.02 -69.80 19.84
N ILE A 472 77.92 -70.19 20.50
CA ILE A 472 77.86 -71.42 21.32
C ILE A 472 78.12 -72.63 20.42
N ARG A 473 77.44 -72.75 19.29
CA ARG A 473 77.60 -73.84 18.32
C ARG A 473 79.04 -73.98 17.79
N ILE A 474 79.72 -72.87 17.50
CA ILE A 474 81.13 -72.86 17.09
C ILE A 474 82.03 -73.34 18.24
N LEU A 475 81.75 -72.93 19.48
CA LEU A 475 82.49 -73.38 20.66
C LEU A 475 82.25 -74.87 20.95
N GLU A 476 81.02 -75.37 20.80
CA GLU A 476 80.66 -76.80 20.94
C GLU A 476 81.42 -77.65 19.92
N VAL A 477 81.40 -77.29 18.63
CA VAL A 477 82.15 -77.99 17.56
C VAL A 477 83.67 -77.96 17.83
N THR A 478 84.18 -76.84 18.37
CA THR A 478 85.59 -76.71 18.75
C THR A 478 85.92 -77.60 19.96
N LEU A 479 85.03 -77.68 20.96
CA LEU A 479 85.17 -78.53 22.14
C LEU A 479 85.17 -80.01 21.75
N HIS A 480 84.18 -80.49 20.99
CA HIS A 480 84.11 -81.88 20.53
C HIS A 480 85.35 -82.29 19.71
N ARG A 481 85.92 -81.36 18.93
CA ARG A 481 87.20 -81.57 18.24
C ARG A 481 88.37 -81.70 19.21
N GLY A 482 88.42 -80.85 20.24
CA GLY A 482 89.44 -80.90 21.28
C GLY A 482 89.35 -82.15 22.15
N GLU A 483 88.14 -82.57 22.55
CA GLU A 483 87.86 -83.80 23.28
C GLU A 483 88.33 -85.02 22.49
N ARG A 484 87.96 -85.14 21.22
CA ARG A 484 88.41 -86.24 20.34
C ARG A 484 89.93 -86.27 20.16
N GLN A 485 90.60 -85.11 20.13
CA GLN A 485 92.06 -85.03 20.11
C GLN A 485 92.68 -85.43 21.46
N TYR A 486 92.05 -85.08 22.57
CA TYR A 486 92.47 -85.48 23.91
C TYR A 486 92.32 -87.00 24.13
N GLU A 487 91.20 -87.59 23.74
CA GLU A 487 90.97 -89.04 23.75
C GLU A 487 92.04 -89.79 22.95
N GLN A 488 92.38 -89.31 21.75
CA GLN A 488 93.48 -89.85 20.95
C GLN A 488 94.81 -89.82 21.71
N ARG A 489 95.14 -88.73 22.42
CA ARG A 489 96.36 -88.64 23.23
C ARG A 489 96.31 -89.50 24.50
N VAL A 490 95.15 -89.70 25.11
CA VAL A 490 94.97 -90.64 26.22
C VAL A 490 95.21 -92.08 25.75
N GLU A 491 94.74 -92.43 24.55
CA GLU A 491 94.98 -93.74 23.95
C GLU A 491 96.44 -93.92 23.52
N ASP A 492 97.09 -92.93 22.90
CA ASP A 492 98.54 -92.93 22.64
C ASP A 492 99.32 -93.21 23.92
N ILE A 493 98.98 -92.51 25.03
CA ILE A 493 99.60 -92.70 26.34
C ILE A 493 99.31 -94.11 26.90
N ARG A 494 98.12 -94.69 26.65
CA ARG A 494 97.78 -96.06 27.06
C ARG A 494 98.64 -97.08 26.30
N LEU A 495 98.77 -96.92 24.98
CA LEU A 495 99.60 -97.78 24.13
C LEU A 495 101.09 -97.68 24.51
N LEU A 496 101.61 -96.46 24.68
CA LEU A 496 103.00 -96.24 25.14
C LEU A 496 103.25 -96.84 26.54
N ARG A 497 102.29 -96.76 27.47
CA ARG A 497 102.39 -97.42 28.78
C ARG A 497 102.43 -98.95 28.66
N LEU A 498 101.64 -99.55 27.77
CA LEU A 498 101.67 -100.98 27.50
C LEU A 498 103.01 -101.42 26.90
N GLU A 499 103.56 -100.67 25.94
CA GLU A 499 104.86 -100.97 25.33
C GLU A 499 106.01 -100.77 26.33
N ILE A 500 105.96 -99.76 27.21
CA ILE A 500 106.90 -99.63 28.34
C ILE A 500 106.83 -100.86 29.28
N ILE A 501 105.63 -101.40 29.54
CA ILE A 501 105.48 -102.62 30.35
C ILE A 501 106.05 -103.84 29.62
N ARG A 502 105.85 -103.96 28.30
CA ARG A 502 106.42 -105.02 27.47
C ARG A 502 107.95 -104.96 27.48
N LEU A 503 108.54 -103.81 27.13
CA LEU A 503 109.99 -103.61 27.09
C LEU A 503 110.65 -103.80 28.47
N ARG A 504 109.95 -103.46 29.57
CA ARG A 504 110.41 -103.80 30.94
C ARG A 504 110.36 -105.30 31.23
N LYS A 505 109.31 -106.01 30.81
CA LYS A 505 109.25 -107.48 30.93
C LYS A 505 110.35 -108.15 30.10
N GLU A 506 110.54 -107.71 28.88
CA GLU A 506 111.57 -108.21 27.95
C GLU A 506 112.98 -107.97 28.50
N LYS A 507 113.29 -106.74 28.96
CA LYS A 507 114.53 -106.46 29.70
C LYS A 507 114.70 -107.40 30.89
N ASN A 508 113.68 -107.56 31.74
CA ASN A 508 113.78 -108.40 32.94
C ASN A 508 113.99 -109.90 32.61
N LEU A 509 113.41 -110.39 31.50
CA LEU A 509 113.65 -111.75 31.02
C LEU A 509 115.09 -111.92 30.50
N LEU A 510 115.60 -110.93 29.74
CA LEU A 510 116.99 -110.92 29.27
C LEU A 510 117.99 -110.79 30.44
N SER A 511 117.71 -109.95 31.44
CA SER A 511 118.52 -109.84 32.66
C SER A 511 118.57 -111.17 33.43
N LYS A 512 117.43 -111.84 33.62
CA LYS A 512 117.41 -113.19 34.21
C LYS A 512 118.14 -114.24 33.36
N GLY A 513 118.11 -114.11 32.03
CA GLY A 513 118.91 -114.95 31.13
C GLY A 513 120.42 -114.75 31.32
N ILE A 514 120.85 -113.54 31.68
CA ILE A 514 122.25 -113.22 31.99
C ILE A 514 122.63 -113.70 33.40
N GLU A 515 121.78 -113.49 34.40
CA GLU A 515 121.96 -114.01 35.78
C GLU A 515 122.07 -115.54 35.77
N ASN A 516 121.14 -116.23 35.12
CA ASN A 516 121.20 -117.69 34.94
C ASN A 516 122.45 -118.16 34.17
N MET A 517 123.08 -117.32 33.35
CA MET A 517 124.28 -117.72 32.58
C MET A 517 125.55 -117.80 33.46
N THR A 518 125.63 -117.09 34.59
CA THR A 518 126.68 -117.40 35.59
C THR A 518 126.43 -118.74 36.26
N ASP A 519 125.18 -119.01 36.65
CA ASP A 519 124.81 -120.26 37.31
C ASP A 519 124.99 -121.47 36.38
N LEU A 520 124.54 -121.39 35.12
CA LEU A 520 124.75 -122.44 34.10
C LEU A 520 126.24 -122.73 33.83
N ARG A 521 127.13 -121.74 33.92
CA ARG A 521 128.59 -121.97 33.83
C ARG A 521 129.13 -122.68 35.06
N LEU A 522 128.60 -122.37 36.23
CA LEU A 522 128.95 -123.00 37.51
C LEU A 522 128.37 -124.42 37.60
N GLU A 523 127.19 -124.66 37.04
CA GLU A 523 126.53 -125.95 36.83
C GLU A 523 127.39 -126.83 35.91
N VAL A 524 127.83 -126.32 34.74
CA VAL A 524 128.75 -127.03 33.84
C VAL A 524 130.05 -127.40 34.55
N PHE A 525 130.70 -126.47 35.24
CA PHE A 525 131.92 -126.76 36.01
C PHE A 525 131.69 -127.79 37.15
N ASN A 526 130.55 -127.70 37.84
CA ASN A 526 130.18 -128.68 38.86
C ASN A 526 129.91 -130.06 38.25
N LEU A 527 129.24 -130.14 37.10
CA LEU A 527 128.97 -131.38 36.37
C LEU A 527 130.25 -131.99 35.77
N GLU A 528 131.21 -131.20 35.30
CA GLU A 528 132.54 -131.69 34.90
C GLU A 528 133.29 -132.27 36.11
N ARG A 529 133.26 -131.57 37.25
CA ARG A 529 133.85 -132.04 38.51
C ARG A 529 133.12 -133.27 39.06
N GLU A 530 131.81 -133.37 38.89
CA GLU A 530 130.99 -134.48 39.37
C GLU A 530 131.08 -135.69 38.45
N LEU A 531 131.22 -135.50 37.13
CA LEU A 531 131.65 -136.57 36.22
C LEU A 531 133.05 -137.10 36.60
N GLY A 532 133.96 -136.21 37.03
CA GLY A 532 135.25 -136.61 37.62
C GLY A 532 135.10 -137.40 38.93
N ARG A 533 134.19 -136.97 39.81
CA ARG A 533 133.89 -137.68 41.08
C ARG A 533 133.19 -139.01 40.86
N GLU A 534 132.23 -139.12 39.95
CA GLU A 534 131.53 -140.37 39.68
C GLU A 534 132.43 -141.37 38.93
N ARG A 535 133.40 -140.91 38.13
CA ARG A 535 134.49 -141.80 37.64
C ARG A 535 135.38 -142.35 38.77
N LEU A 536 135.54 -141.63 39.87
CA LEU A 536 136.16 -142.14 41.11
C LEU A 536 135.18 -142.96 41.95
N ARG A 537 133.89 -142.63 41.93
CA ARG A 537 132.85 -143.28 42.73
C ARG A 537 132.43 -144.62 42.16
N VAL A 538 132.46 -144.81 40.84
CA VAL A 538 132.32 -146.13 40.22
C VAL A 538 133.39 -147.07 40.77
N ARG A 539 134.67 -146.66 40.82
CA ARG A 539 135.73 -147.45 41.48
C ARG A 539 135.43 -147.73 42.95
N ALA A 540 135.04 -146.70 43.71
CA ALA A 540 134.71 -146.86 45.12
C ALA A 540 133.41 -147.65 45.38
N LEU A 541 132.55 -147.85 44.37
CA LEU A 541 131.33 -148.66 44.44
C LEU A 541 131.53 -150.07 43.87
N GLU A 542 132.52 -150.29 43.00
CA GLU A 542 133.11 -151.60 42.73
C GLU A 542 133.71 -152.18 44.02
N GLU A 543 134.39 -151.34 44.82
CA GLU A 543 134.91 -151.71 46.15
C GLU A 543 133.80 -151.82 47.22
N ALA A 544 132.85 -150.87 47.30
CA ALA A 544 131.81 -150.86 48.35
C ALA A 544 130.61 -151.79 48.08
N LEU A 545 130.67 -152.63 47.05
CA LEU A 545 129.65 -153.64 46.75
C LEU A 545 129.64 -154.82 47.75
N GLU A 546 130.69 -154.98 48.56
CA GLU A 546 130.87 -156.17 49.43
C GLU A 546 129.95 -156.25 50.66
N THR A 547 129.33 -155.17 51.16
CA THR A 547 128.06 -155.21 51.94
C THR A 547 127.53 -153.82 52.37
N PRO A 548 126.25 -153.48 52.13
CA PRO A 548 125.62 -152.25 52.62
C PRO A 548 124.50 -152.50 53.66
N LEU A 549 124.11 -151.45 54.41
CA LEU A 549 122.75 -151.33 54.97
C LEU A 549 122.35 -149.86 55.21
N ASN A 550 121.10 -149.53 54.86
CA ASN A 550 120.50 -148.18 54.83
C ASN A 550 119.50 -147.97 55.99
N VAL A 551 118.94 -146.74 56.12
CA VAL A 551 117.49 -146.43 55.95
C VAL A 551 117.14 -145.00 56.47
N HIS A 552 116.04 -144.40 55.98
CA HIS A 552 115.71 -142.97 56.06
C HIS A 552 114.57 -142.56 57.03
N ARG A 553 114.30 -141.23 57.10
CA ARG A 553 113.01 -140.51 56.79
C ARG A 553 112.34 -139.61 57.87
N TRP A 554 111.48 -138.69 57.40
CA TRP A 554 110.86 -137.53 58.11
C TRP A 554 109.38 -137.72 58.61
N ARG A 555 108.79 -136.69 59.27
CA ARG A 555 107.33 -136.54 59.58
C ARG A 555 106.86 -135.04 59.64
N LYS A 556 105.53 -134.77 59.60
CA LYS A 556 104.77 -133.48 59.75
C LYS A 556 103.45 -133.72 60.58
N LEU A 557 102.41 -132.87 60.77
CA LEU A 557 101.95 -131.55 60.25
C LEU A 557 100.80 -130.98 61.16
N GLN A 558 100.67 -129.66 61.44
CA GLN A 558 99.41 -129.03 61.95
C GLN A 558 99.38 -127.46 61.85
N GLY A 559 98.21 -126.84 62.09
CA GLY A 559 97.95 -125.37 62.25
C GLY A 559 96.63 -124.90 61.57
N THR A 560 95.75 -124.12 62.24
CA THR A 560 94.38 -123.78 61.75
C THR A 560 93.79 -122.46 62.31
N ASP A 561 92.71 -121.92 61.71
CA ASP A 561 92.14 -120.55 61.89
C ASP A 561 90.56 -120.55 61.89
N PRO A 562 89.82 -119.46 62.27
CA PRO A 562 88.37 -119.50 62.64
C PRO A 562 87.32 -119.17 61.52
N GLU A 563 86.03 -119.09 61.91
CA GLU A 563 84.87 -119.44 61.06
C GLU A 563 84.04 -118.27 60.45
N SER A 564 83.58 -118.47 59.21
CA SER A 564 82.96 -117.46 58.31
C SER A 564 81.50 -117.05 58.61
N VAL A 565 80.73 -117.87 59.35
CA VAL A 565 79.25 -117.77 59.38
C VAL A 565 78.74 -116.42 59.95
N GLN A 566 79.41 -115.87 60.96
CA GLN A 566 78.93 -114.70 61.71
C GLN A 566 78.91 -113.40 60.87
N LEU A 567 79.86 -113.23 59.94
CA LEU A 567 79.90 -112.09 59.01
C LEU A 567 78.69 -112.08 58.07
N THR A 568 78.29 -113.27 57.60
CA THR A 568 77.20 -113.44 56.62
C THR A 568 75.83 -113.05 57.19
N GLN A 569 75.60 -113.27 58.50
CA GLN A 569 74.34 -112.86 59.15
C GLN A 569 74.20 -111.34 59.26
N LYS A 570 75.27 -110.61 59.63
CA LYS A 570 75.23 -109.14 59.74
C LYS A 570 74.88 -108.48 58.40
N LEU A 571 75.47 -108.95 57.30
CA LEU A 571 75.22 -108.45 55.94
C LEU A 571 73.72 -108.52 55.55
N ARG A 572 73.07 -109.66 55.82
CA ARG A 572 71.65 -109.88 55.48
C ARG A 572 70.71 -108.97 56.28
N LEU A 573 71.03 -108.67 57.54
CA LEU A 573 70.25 -107.76 58.38
C LEU A 573 70.35 -106.31 57.91
N THR A 574 71.52 -105.85 57.46
CA THR A 574 71.68 -104.51 56.86
C THR A 574 70.96 -104.40 55.52
N GLN A 575 71.05 -105.41 54.65
CA GLN A 575 70.39 -105.41 53.34
C GLN A 575 68.86 -105.28 53.46
N LYS A 576 68.21 -106.00 54.39
CA LYS A 576 66.76 -105.86 54.63
C LYS A 576 66.35 -104.45 55.07
N LYS A 577 67.16 -103.78 55.90
CA LYS A 577 66.85 -102.39 56.34
C LYS A 577 66.94 -101.38 55.20
N VAL A 578 67.95 -101.50 54.34
CA VAL A 578 68.12 -100.62 53.16
C VAL A 578 66.93 -100.76 52.21
N LEU A 579 66.54 -101.98 51.85
CA LEU A 579 65.42 -102.23 50.94
C LEU A 579 64.10 -101.59 51.43
N ALA A 580 63.77 -101.77 52.72
CA ALA A 580 62.57 -101.17 53.30
C ALA A 580 62.58 -99.62 53.30
N GLN A 581 63.75 -99.00 53.48
CA GLN A 581 63.88 -97.54 53.37
C GLN A 581 63.79 -97.04 51.93
N SER A 582 64.32 -97.79 50.96
CA SER A 582 64.17 -97.48 49.53
C SER A 582 62.71 -97.57 49.07
N GLU A 583 61.97 -98.59 49.51
CA GLU A 583 60.54 -98.76 49.21
C GLU A 583 59.70 -97.60 49.75
N MET A 584 59.92 -97.20 51.02
CA MET A 584 59.27 -96.03 51.62
C MET A 584 59.58 -94.72 50.89
N LEU A 585 60.81 -94.53 50.39
CA LEU A 585 61.16 -93.36 49.58
C LEU A 585 60.40 -93.34 48.24
N VAL A 586 60.33 -94.46 47.53
CA VAL A 586 59.59 -94.56 46.25
C VAL A 586 58.10 -94.25 46.43
N ILE A 587 57.49 -94.69 47.53
CA ILE A 587 56.10 -94.36 47.88
C ILE A 587 55.95 -92.85 48.12
N LYS A 588 56.88 -92.22 48.88
CA LYS A 588 56.81 -90.79 49.17
C LYS A 588 57.12 -89.89 47.96
N ASP A 589 58.03 -90.28 47.08
CA ASP A 589 58.24 -89.57 45.81
C ASP A 589 57.02 -89.69 44.88
N ARG A 590 56.31 -90.82 44.91
CA ARG A 590 55.04 -90.97 44.19
C ARG A 590 53.96 -90.05 44.74
N GLU A 591 53.73 -90.03 46.06
CA GLU A 591 52.80 -89.09 46.71
C GLU A 591 53.16 -87.62 46.39
N LEU A 592 54.46 -87.27 46.43
CA LEU A 592 54.95 -85.94 46.08
C LEU A 592 54.77 -85.60 44.59
N LYS A 593 54.74 -86.59 43.69
CA LYS A 593 54.47 -86.38 42.27
C LYS A 593 52.98 -86.22 41.99
N GLU A 594 52.14 -87.05 42.61
CA GLU A 594 50.68 -86.96 42.50
C GLU A 594 50.14 -85.65 43.11
N THR A 595 50.65 -85.23 44.27
CA THR A 595 50.30 -83.93 44.88
C THR A 595 50.84 -82.73 44.10
N ARG A 596 52.04 -82.79 43.51
CA ARG A 596 52.53 -81.74 42.59
C ARG A 596 51.66 -81.61 41.35
N ASN A 597 51.27 -82.73 40.74
CA ASN A 597 50.40 -82.75 39.55
C ASN A 597 49.01 -82.15 39.87
N LEU A 598 48.43 -82.49 41.02
CA LEU A 598 47.18 -81.89 41.50
C LEU A 598 47.34 -80.40 41.78
N TYR A 599 48.43 -79.98 42.40
CA TYR A 599 48.73 -78.56 42.64
C TYR A 599 48.87 -77.77 41.34
N THR A 600 49.57 -78.30 40.32
CA THR A 600 49.63 -77.65 38.99
C THR A 600 48.25 -77.60 38.33
N ALA A 601 47.50 -78.70 38.30
CA ALA A 601 46.16 -78.71 37.70
C ALA A 601 45.20 -77.70 38.38
N VAL A 602 45.24 -77.59 39.71
CA VAL A 602 44.45 -76.61 40.47
C VAL A 602 44.95 -75.19 40.21
N LYS A 603 46.27 -74.96 40.15
CA LYS A 603 46.88 -73.66 39.81
C LYS A 603 46.51 -73.21 38.40
N ASP A 604 46.53 -74.10 37.43
CA ASP A 604 46.22 -73.81 36.03
C ASP A 604 44.72 -73.53 35.85
N MET A 605 43.84 -74.28 36.54
CA MET A 605 42.41 -73.95 36.61
C MET A 605 42.15 -72.62 37.32
N LEU A 606 42.92 -72.25 38.36
CA LEU A 606 42.83 -70.94 39.01
C LEU A 606 43.36 -69.80 38.13
N ALA A 607 44.39 -70.04 37.32
CA ALA A 607 44.90 -69.08 36.34
C ALA A 607 43.92 -68.85 35.17
N LEU A 608 43.10 -69.87 34.85
CA LEU A 608 41.98 -69.77 33.91
C LEU A 608 40.72 -69.10 34.52
N GLN A 609 40.65 -68.95 35.84
CA GLN A 609 39.54 -68.23 36.49
C GLN A 609 39.83 -66.72 36.52
N PRO A 610 38.91 -65.85 36.06
CA PRO A 610 39.06 -64.41 36.24
C PRO A 610 39.09 -64.07 37.73
N SER A 611 40.01 -63.20 38.15
CA SER A 611 40.12 -62.76 39.55
C SER A 611 38.83 -62.09 40.06
N PRO A 612 38.61 -61.98 41.38
CA PRO A 612 37.41 -61.31 41.92
C PRO A 612 37.19 -59.89 41.39
N ASP A 613 38.26 -59.13 41.14
CA ASP A 613 38.18 -57.80 40.53
C ASP A 613 37.82 -57.85 39.04
N ILE A 614 38.32 -58.85 38.30
CA ILE A 614 37.91 -59.09 36.92
C ILE A 614 36.44 -59.53 36.87
N GLN A 615 35.96 -60.33 37.83
CA GLN A 615 34.54 -60.71 37.93
C GLN A 615 33.64 -59.51 38.29
N GLN A 616 34.07 -58.66 39.23
CA GLN A 616 33.32 -57.44 39.58
C GLN A 616 33.32 -56.41 38.43
N THR A 617 34.45 -56.19 37.76
CA THR A 617 34.51 -55.31 36.59
C THR A 617 33.70 -55.88 35.42
N LEU A 618 33.78 -57.18 35.14
CA LEU A 618 32.92 -57.86 34.16
C LEU A 618 31.43 -57.71 34.50
N THR A 619 31.05 -57.85 35.77
CA THR A 619 29.64 -57.65 36.20
C THR A 619 29.20 -56.20 36.00
N ARG A 620 30.08 -55.22 36.28
CA ARG A 620 29.81 -53.79 36.06
C ARG A 620 29.73 -53.46 34.57
N THR A 621 30.64 -53.97 33.74
CA THR A 621 30.64 -53.74 32.29
C THR A 621 29.49 -54.46 31.61
N GLN A 622 29.09 -55.66 32.05
CA GLN A 622 27.87 -56.34 31.57
C GLN A 622 26.59 -55.54 31.89
N ARG A 623 26.46 -54.98 33.10
CA ARG A 623 25.33 -54.09 33.44
C ARG A 623 25.35 -52.80 32.62
N ALA A 624 26.50 -52.15 32.49
CA ALA A 624 26.66 -50.94 31.69
C ALA A 624 26.41 -51.20 30.19
N LEU A 625 26.85 -52.36 29.69
CA LEU A 625 26.58 -52.83 28.34
C LEU A 625 25.08 -53.09 28.15
N ALA A 626 24.42 -53.82 29.06
CA ALA A 626 22.98 -54.04 28.99
C ALA A 626 22.18 -52.73 29.00
N GLN A 627 22.53 -51.78 29.88
CA GLN A 627 21.92 -50.44 29.90
C GLN A 627 22.17 -49.66 28.60
N ARG A 628 23.40 -49.69 28.06
CA ARG A 628 23.74 -49.10 26.76
C ARG A 628 23.03 -49.79 25.60
N THR A 629 22.84 -51.12 25.64
CA THR A 629 22.10 -51.89 24.64
C THR A 629 20.61 -51.56 24.70
N THR A 630 20.01 -51.40 25.88
CA THR A 630 18.63 -50.92 26.00
C THR A 630 18.49 -49.49 25.48
N LYS A 631 19.38 -48.56 25.87
CA LYS A 631 19.38 -47.20 25.32
C LYS A 631 19.61 -47.18 23.80
N MET A 632 20.48 -48.05 23.28
CA MET A 632 20.71 -48.19 21.85
C MET A 632 19.51 -48.82 21.13
N LYS A 633 18.76 -49.73 21.76
CA LYS A 633 17.48 -50.22 21.22
C LYS A 633 16.42 -49.12 21.17
N CYS A 634 16.34 -48.26 22.18
CA CYS A 634 15.48 -47.06 22.13
C CYS A 634 15.92 -46.12 20.99
N LEU A 635 17.21 -45.80 20.91
CA LEU A 635 17.75 -44.95 19.83
C LEU A 635 17.60 -45.57 18.44
N ILE A 636 17.67 -46.90 18.30
CA ILE A 636 17.42 -47.62 17.04
C ILE A 636 15.92 -47.60 16.70
N ALA A 637 15.02 -47.68 17.69
CA ALA A 637 13.58 -47.54 17.46
C ALA A 637 13.20 -46.09 17.08
N GLU A 638 13.77 -45.09 17.76
CA GLU A 638 13.65 -43.67 17.41
C GLU A 638 14.23 -43.38 16.02
N LEU A 639 15.43 -43.89 15.73
CA LEU A 639 16.10 -43.72 14.43
C LEU A 639 15.33 -44.45 13.33
N SER A 640 14.86 -45.67 13.54
CA SER A 640 14.03 -46.41 12.57
C SER A 640 12.66 -45.73 12.36
N MET A 641 12.06 -45.12 13.39
CA MET A 641 10.87 -44.28 13.24
C MET A 641 11.17 -43.03 12.39
N ARG A 642 12.34 -42.41 12.56
CA ARG A 642 12.76 -41.23 11.78
C ARG A 642 13.17 -41.59 10.36
N GLU A 643 13.85 -42.71 10.15
CA GLU A 643 14.15 -43.29 8.84
C GLU A 643 12.86 -43.64 8.11
N LYS A 644 11.87 -44.21 8.81
CA LYS A 644 10.54 -44.42 8.24
C LYS A 644 9.87 -43.10 7.88
N GLN A 645 9.83 -42.10 8.77
CA GLN A 645 9.29 -40.78 8.43
C GLN A 645 10.00 -40.14 7.22
N VAL A 646 11.33 -40.29 7.11
CA VAL A 646 12.10 -39.81 5.95
C VAL A 646 11.84 -40.66 4.69
N ALA A 647 11.57 -41.95 4.81
CA ALA A 647 11.18 -42.82 3.69
C ALA A 647 9.76 -42.51 3.21
N ASP A 648 8.82 -42.31 4.14
CA ASP A 648 7.44 -41.90 3.88
C ASP A 648 7.45 -40.51 3.17
N PHE A 649 8.17 -39.51 3.71
CA PHE A 649 8.35 -38.20 3.05
C PHE A 649 9.10 -38.27 1.72
N ARG A 650 10.02 -39.22 1.51
CA ARG A 650 10.67 -39.44 0.22
C ARG A 650 9.72 -40.06 -0.80
N LEU A 651 8.88 -41.02 -0.39
CA LEU A 651 7.84 -41.61 -1.24
C LEU A 651 6.74 -40.59 -1.57
N GLU A 652 6.42 -39.67 -0.66
CA GLU A 652 5.58 -38.51 -0.94
C GLU A 652 6.25 -37.56 -1.92
N LEU A 653 7.53 -37.21 -1.74
CA LEU A 653 8.29 -36.39 -2.69
C LEU A 653 8.39 -37.03 -4.08
N ASP A 654 8.68 -38.32 -4.17
CA ASP A 654 8.78 -39.06 -5.43
C ASP A 654 7.41 -39.23 -6.09
N ARG A 655 6.32 -39.39 -5.32
CA ARG A 655 4.95 -39.30 -5.84
C ARG A 655 4.66 -37.91 -6.39
N VAL A 656 4.88 -36.85 -5.61
CA VAL A 656 4.68 -35.46 -6.04
C VAL A 656 5.54 -35.12 -7.27
N ASN A 657 6.76 -35.65 -7.39
CA ASN A 657 7.61 -35.49 -8.58
C ASN A 657 7.10 -36.27 -9.80
N ASN A 658 6.57 -37.48 -9.63
CA ASN A 658 6.02 -38.28 -10.73
C ASN A 658 4.64 -37.78 -11.18
N GLU A 659 3.81 -37.36 -10.24
CA GLU A 659 2.57 -36.62 -10.49
C GLU A 659 2.89 -35.30 -11.21
N LEU A 660 3.90 -34.54 -10.77
CA LEU A 660 4.40 -33.38 -11.50
C LEU A 660 4.89 -33.71 -12.92
N ASN A 661 5.73 -34.73 -13.09
CA ASN A 661 6.31 -35.04 -14.40
C ASN A 661 5.26 -35.56 -15.39
N SER A 662 4.24 -36.29 -14.90
CA SER A 662 3.08 -36.67 -15.71
C SER A 662 2.15 -35.48 -15.97
N PHE A 663 1.96 -34.55 -15.02
CA PHE A 663 1.22 -33.30 -15.26
C PHE A 663 1.93 -32.40 -16.29
N LYS A 664 3.27 -32.34 -16.27
CA LYS A 664 4.09 -31.69 -17.30
C LYS A 664 3.88 -32.35 -18.66
N GLN A 665 3.95 -33.69 -18.77
CA GLN A 665 3.66 -34.40 -20.02
C GLN A 665 2.26 -34.09 -20.55
N ARG A 666 1.22 -34.25 -19.72
CA ARG A 666 -0.18 -33.94 -20.06
C ARG A 666 -0.35 -32.47 -20.47
N TYR A 667 0.32 -31.52 -19.81
CA TYR A 667 0.32 -30.11 -20.19
C TYR A 667 0.98 -29.86 -21.55
N TYR A 668 2.13 -30.50 -21.84
CA TYR A 668 2.79 -30.39 -23.16
C TYR A 668 2.04 -31.13 -24.28
N GLU A 669 1.18 -32.10 -23.95
CA GLU A 669 0.25 -32.73 -24.90
C GLU A 669 -0.99 -31.87 -25.13
N MET A 670 -1.62 -31.36 -24.07
CA MET A 670 -2.75 -30.44 -24.14
C MET A 670 -2.36 -29.13 -24.86
N LYS A 671 -1.15 -28.61 -24.63
CA LYS A 671 -0.62 -27.46 -25.38
C LYS A 671 -0.47 -27.80 -26.87
N ARG A 672 0.19 -28.91 -27.23
CA ARG A 672 0.27 -29.36 -28.62
C ARG A 672 -1.12 -29.58 -29.27
N ALA A 673 -2.13 -30.00 -28.50
CA ALA A 673 -3.49 -30.15 -28.97
C ALA A 673 -4.21 -28.80 -29.19
N LEU A 674 -3.99 -27.81 -28.31
CA LEU A 674 -4.50 -26.45 -28.45
C LEU A 674 -3.80 -25.71 -29.60
N ASP A 675 -2.47 -25.76 -29.69
CA ASP A 675 -1.69 -25.24 -30.81
C ASP A 675 -2.18 -25.84 -32.15
N ALA A 676 -2.55 -27.13 -32.14
CA ALA A 676 -3.13 -27.83 -33.30
C ALA A 676 -4.60 -27.49 -33.59
N ASP A 677 -5.41 -27.09 -32.60
CA ASP A 677 -6.79 -26.62 -32.83
C ASP A 677 -6.81 -25.14 -33.26
N GLU A 678 -5.89 -24.32 -32.75
CA GLU A 678 -5.66 -22.96 -33.24
C GLU A 678 -5.18 -22.98 -34.70
N ALA A 679 -4.28 -23.90 -35.07
CA ALA A 679 -3.92 -24.17 -36.46
C ALA A 679 -5.08 -24.71 -37.32
N ARG A 680 -6.14 -25.30 -36.72
CA ARG A 680 -7.39 -25.64 -37.43
C ARG A 680 -8.33 -24.45 -37.56
N ARG A 681 -8.41 -23.57 -36.56
CA ARG A 681 -9.21 -22.32 -36.62
C ARG A 681 -8.63 -21.32 -37.62
N LEU A 682 -7.30 -21.30 -37.76
CA LEU A 682 -6.58 -20.52 -38.78
C LEU A 682 -6.69 -21.13 -40.20
N ARG A 683 -7.22 -22.36 -40.36
CA ARG A 683 -7.62 -22.86 -41.68
C ARG A 683 -8.96 -22.25 -42.09
N VAL A 684 -8.87 -21.14 -42.82
CA VAL A 684 -9.97 -20.58 -43.63
C VAL A 684 -10.60 -21.71 -44.47
N PRO A 685 -11.95 -21.83 -44.52
CA PRO A 685 -12.61 -22.80 -45.38
C PRO A 685 -12.31 -22.51 -46.86
N SER A 686 -11.49 -23.35 -47.48
CA SER A 686 -11.30 -23.34 -48.94
C SER A 686 -12.62 -23.69 -49.64
N PRO A 687 -13.00 -23.01 -50.74
CA PRO A 687 -14.26 -23.29 -51.45
C PRO A 687 -14.36 -24.76 -51.92
N PRO A 688 -15.59 -25.28 -52.10
CA PRO A 688 -15.79 -26.65 -52.57
C PRO A 688 -15.32 -26.83 -54.02
N SER A 689 -14.10 -27.32 -54.20
CA SER A 689 -13.66 -27.84 -55.50
C SER A 689 -14.41 -29.14 -55.83
N GLN A 690 -14.76 -29.29 -57.10
CA GLN A 690 -15.53 -30.44 -57.58
C GLN A 690 -14.70 -31.74 -57.64
N ALA A 691 -15.43 -32.84 -57.74
CA ALA A 691 -15.00 -34.23 -57.64
C ALA A 691 -13.80 -34.66 -58.49
N THR A 692 -13.12 -35.71 -58.00
CA THR A 692 -12.63 -36.80 -58.86
C THR A 692 -12.71 -38.13 -58.13
N GLN A 693 -13.42 -39.09 -58.73
CA GLN A 693 -13.26 -40.55 -58.51
C GLN A 693 -11.94 -41.00 -59.17
N PRO A 694 -11.36 -42.18 -58.84
CA PRO A 694 -12.00 -43.49 -58.68
C PRO A 694 -12.45 -43.83 -57.25
#